data_AF-A0A6L8VB55-F1
#
_entry.id   AF-A0A6L8VB55-F1
#
_cell.length_a   1.000
_cell.length_b   1.000
_cell.length_c   1.000
_cell.angle_alpha   90.00
_cell.angle_beta   90.00
_cell.angle_gamma   90.00
#
_symmetry.space_group_name_H-M   'P 1'
#
loop_
_entity.id
_entity.type
_entity.pdbx_description
1 polymer ?
#
loop_
_entity_poly.entity_id
_entity_poly.type
_entity_poly.pdbx_seq_one_letter_code
_entity_poly.pdbx_strand_id
1 'polypeptide(L)'
;MKFLLSRSSVSKVLSTALIAATLPIGAFSAAAETSIPNINSTVSSSTVTENVYQTPPNVIILPPGSESVLVTGPSTTISGAQFDVNVALTGITGKVTAQKFIIAFNPARVDFIDAEAVDSSTSIVGQYTELGKATVVAASISESAVNNKPLIRLTFKAKANGGIQDIKVSAELGLADNGVIQATHPSSLSLQTNQVTGDLNGNGALDIGDLAKLAPFYGITSTHTSWSTVAGADFNQNGSIDLTDLGLLGKKVLYDTKDFELMEASVMDIQNAMNAGKLTSVQLVTKYLARIDTYDQKGPEIKAILSVNPDALEEAAALDKERSEKGSRGPLHGIPVIVKDNFNTIGMPTTAGCICLKANNTSTDAFMIKKLKNAGAIILAKSNLHEFAFGTTTLSSLGGQTKNPYDLTTNPGGSSGGTGAALAANFGVIGLGTDTGGSIRIPSSRNALVGIRPTIGLTSREGIIPLAHSQDVGGPMARSVADAAIALDAVSGYDPNDLVTALSTGNIPKSYTDYLDKDGLKGAKIGVIRSLSTGNDAAFTAATDKMKELGATVIDVTIPNQSKILGYASLSGTEFKFDLNDYLASLGANAPYKTLTEIIASNDILQSQKSSMIQRDNVTTLETLNYYKDLWERTKLTQQSLTQVLGENSLDAVLYATTSGNANRLSAYSGFPAISFPAGYTNQVPFGLELLGREYDEGTLIKLAYAFEQATHLRTMPASTPALTPEEESKLVLTP
;
A
#
# COMPACT_ATOMS: atom_id res chain seq x y z
N MET A 1 2.91 -34.44 -24.98
CA MET A 1 2.16 -33.29 -25.54
C MET A 1 0.68 -33.32 -25.18
N LYS A 2 -0.09 -34.42 -25.38
CA LYS A 2 -1.43 -34.59 -24.73
C LYS A 2 -1.38 -34.44 -23.20
N PHE A 3 -0.27 -34.84 -22.58
CA PHE A 3 -0.03 -34.79 -21.13
C PHE A 3 0.16 -33.38 -20.53
N LEU A 4 0.46 -32.37 -21.36
CA LEU A 4 0.70 -30.98 -20.90
C LEU A 4 -0.52 -30.07 -21.08
N LEU A 5 -1.59 -30.54 -21.74
CA LEU A 5 -2.69 -29.70 -22.21
C LEU A 5 -4.09 -30.15 -21.76
N SER A 6 -4.24 -31.19 -20.93
CA SER A 6 -5.57 -31.59 -20.41
C SER A 6 -5.68 -31.40 -18.89
N ARG A 7 -6.42 -30.36 -18.46
CA ARG A 7 -6.89 -30.23 -17.06
C ARG A 7 -7.94 -31.31 -16.69
N SER A 8 -8.51 -32.04 -17.66
CA SER A 8 -9.68 -32.91 -17.44
C SER A 8 -9.41 -34.41 -17.24
N SER A 9 -8.18 -34.88 -17.02
CA SER A 9 -7.93 -36.32 -16.77
C SER A 9 -6.88 -36.68 -15.72
N VAL A 10 -6.30 -35.70 -15.01
CA VAL A 10 -5.27 -35.98 -13.99
C VAL A 10 -5.85 -36.21 -12.58
N SER A 11 -7.14 -35.92 -12.35
CA SER A 11 -7.79 -36.12 -11.03
C SER A 11 -8.01 -37.59 -10.62
N LYS A 12 -7.69 -38.59 -11.44
CA LYS A 12 -7.98 -40.02 -11.11
C LYS A 12 -6.85 -41.03 -11.29
N VAL A 13 -5.68 -40.66 -11.80
CA VAL A 13 -4.57 -41.62 -11.98
C VAL A 13 -3.23 -40.95 -11.72
N LEU A 14 -2.90 -40.71 -10.45
CA LEU A 14 -1.52 -40.63 -9.92
C LEU A 14 -1.58 -40.39 -8.40
N SER A 15 -2.22 -41.33 -7.70
CA SER A 15 -2.15 -41.48 -6.25
C SER A 15 -1.67 -42.89 -5.90
N THR A 16 -0.56 -43.32 -6.51
CA THR A 16 0.31 -44.40 -6.01
C THR A 16 1.55 -44.50 -6.90
N ALA A 17 2.71 -44.69 -6.27
CA ALA A 17 4.04 -44.95 -6.86
C ALA A 17 4.85 -43.73 -7.37
N LEU A 18 5.49 -43.01 -6.45
CA LEU A 18 6.95 -43.07 -6.24
C LEU A 18 7.32 -42.07 -5.13
N ILE A 19 7.72 -42.57 -3.97
CA ILE A 19 8.72 -42.05 -3.01
C ILE A 19 8.57 -42.95 -1.76
N ALA A 20 9.25 -44.09 -1.81
CA ALA A 20 9.85 -44.77 -0.67
C ALA A 20 11.34 -44.84 -1.08
N ALA A 21 12.36 -44.51 -0.30
CA ALA A 21 12.59 -44.40 1.13
C ALA A 21 13.56 -43.21 1.34
N THR A 22 13.75 -42.58 2.49
CA THR A 22 14.21 -43.10 3.79
C THR A 22 14.11 -41.96 4.83
N LEU A 23 13.60 -42.24 6.04
CA LEU A 23 14.13 -41.87 7.37
C LEU A 23 13.04 -42.05 8.46
N PRO A 24 13.43 -42.37 9.71
CA PRO A 24 12.60 -43.17 10.62
C PRO A 24 11.67 -42.37 11.54
N ILE A 25 10.62 -43.06 11.96
CA ILE A 25 9.57 -42.67 12.90
C ILE A 25 10.09 -42.74 14.34
N GLY A 26 9.73 -41.75 15.15
CA GLY A 26 9.70 -41.81 16.61
C GLY A 26 8.46 -41.07 17.11
N ALA A 27 7.51 -41.82 17.66
CA ALA A 27 6.21 -41.36 18.16
C ALA A 27 6.31 -40.82 19.60
N PHE A 28 5.39 -39.93 20.01
CA PHE A 28 4.57 -40.07 21.23
C PHE A 28 3.39 -39.09 21.25
N SER A 29 2.38 -39.44 22.04
CA SER A 29 0.94 -39.15 21.91
C SER A 29 0.42 -37.92 22.69
N ALA A 30 -0.88 -37.68 22.49
CA ALA A 30 -1.73 -36.54 22.79
C ALA A 30 -2.26 -36.37 24.24
N ALA A 31 -3.02 -35.27 24.39
CA ALA A 31 -4.13 -34.93 25.33
C ALA A 31 -3.77 -34.39 26.72
N ALA A 32 -4.56 -33.58 27.44
CA ALA A 32 -5.65 -32.61 27.20
C ALA A 32 -5.96 -31.96 28.59
N GLU A 33 -6.43 -30.70 28.58
CA GLU A 33 -7.36 -30.00 29.51
C GLU A 33 -7.31 -30.01 31.07
N THR A 34 -7.31 -28.77 31.60
CA THR A 34 -8.08 -28.17 32.73
C THR A 34 -7.91 -28.60 34.21
N SER A 35 -7.67 -27.61 35.10
CA SER A 35 -8.65 -27.09 36.12
C SER A 35 -7.97 -26.32 37.28
N ILE A 36 -8.72 -25.35 37.84
CA ILE A 36 -8.42 -24.44 38.97
C ILE A 36 -8.91 -25.08 40.30
N PRO A 37 -8.40 -24.67 41.48
CA PRO A 37 -9.32 -24.17 42.51
C PRO A 37 -8.82 -22.95 43.34
N ASN A 38 -9.80 -22.32 43.97
CA ASN A 38 -9.82 -21.04 44.69
C ASN A 38 -10.17 -21.30 46.18
N ILE A 39 -9.63 -20.57 47.17
CA ILE A 39 -10.14 -20.57 48.58
C ILE A 39 -9.96 -19.18 49.28
N ASN A 40 -11.10 -18.53 49.59
CA ASN A 40 -11.59 -17.82 50.81
C ASN A 40 -10.62 -17.38 51.95
N SER A 41 -10.88 -16.44 52.87
CA SER A 41 -11.83 -15.31 53.16
C SER A 41 -11.66 -15.00 54.68
N THR A 42 -11.85 -13.76 55.17
CA THR A 42 -12.67 -13.35 56.37
C THR A 42 -12.36 -11.94 56.91
N VAL A 43 -13.26 -11.45 57.77
CA VAL A 43 -13.80 -10.09 58.01
C VAL A 43 -13.64 -9.67 59.49
N SER A 44 -13.70 -8.36 59.83
CA SER A 44 -14.47 -7.83 61.00
C SER A 44 -14.51 -6.28 61.02
N SER A 45 -15.15 -5.71 62.05
CA SER A 45 -16.23 -4.70 62.00
C SER A 45 -16.27 -3.81 63.26
N SER A 46 -16.83 -2.58 63.22
CA SER A 46 -17.67 -1.97 64.31
C SER A 46 -18.13 -0.49 64.06
N THR A 47 -19.20 -0.11 64.77
CA THR A 47 -20.27 0.94 64.66
C THR A 47 -20.07 2.32 65.37
N VAL A 48 -20.53 3.45 64.78
CA VAL A 48 -21.67 4.43 65.07
C VAL A 48 -21.59 5.48 66.23
N THR A 49 -21.69 6.80 65.96
CA THR A 49 -22.69 7.83 66.47
C THR A 49 -22.39 9.31 66.03
N GLU A 50 -23.38 10.21 66.20
CA GLU A 50 -23.74 11.47 65.49
C GLU A 50 -23.01 12.82 65.77
N ASN A 51 -23.01 13.66 64.71
CA ASN A 51 -23.16 15.13 64.53
C ASN A 51 -22.57 16.18 65.51
N VAL A 52 -21.63 16.98 64.99
CA VAL A 52 -21.50 18.43 65.23
C VAL A 52 -21.05 19.11 63.93
N TYR A 53 -21.74 20.16 63.48
CA TYR A 53 -21.24 21.05 62.41
C TYR A 53 -19.99 21.78 62.93
N GLN A 54 -18.82 21.27 62.53
CA GLN A 54 -17.55 22.00 62.56
C GLN A 54 -17.15 22.31 61.12
N THR A 55 -16.80 23.57 60.86
CA THR A 55 -16.07 24.00 59.66
C THR A 55 -14.90 23.05 59.35
N PRO A 56 -14.72 22.49 58.12
CA PRO A 56 -13.68 21.49 57.89
C PRO A 56 -12.28 22.10 57.93
N PRO A 57 -11.33 21.56 58.73
CA PRO A 57 -9.96 22.07 58.86
C PRO A 57 -9.00 21.76 57.69
N ASN A 58 -9.47 21.21 56.57
CA ASN A 58 -8.58 20.53 55.61
C ASN A 58 -8.76 20.99 54.15
N VAL A 59 -8.59 22.28 53.86
CA VAL A 59 -8.55 22.80 52.48
C VAL A 59 -7.11 23.15 52.09
N ILE A 60 -6.62 22.56 50.99
CA ILE A 60 -5.33 22.89 50.38
C ILE A 60 -5.57 23.59 49.05
N ILE A 61 -4.88 24.72 48.85
CA ILE A 61 -4.89 25.48 47.60
C ILE A 61 -3.61 25.16 46.83
N LEU A 62 -3.75 24.55 45.65
CA LEU A 62 -2.68 24.32 44.70
C LEU A 62 -2.64 25.48 43.69
N PRO A 63 -1.61 26.35 43.74
CA PRO A 63 -1.52 27.50 42.84
C PRO A 63 -1.18 27.07 41.41
N PRO A 64 -1.46 27.91 40.39
CA PRO A 64 -1.16 27.57 39.01
C PRO A 64 0.34 27.37 38.78
N GLY A 65 0.69 26.28 38.09
CA GLY A 65 2.09 25.90 37.86
C GLY A 65 2.73 25.09 38.99
N SER A 66 1.98 24.72 40.03
CA SER A 66 2.42 23.70 40.99
C SER A 66 2.58 22.36 40.28
N GLU A 67 3.63 21.59 40.61
CA GLU A 67 3.90 20.26 40.03
C GLU A 67 2.74 19.27 40.24
N SER A 68 1.88 19.53 41.24
CA SER A 68 0.69 18.75 41.57
C SER A 68 -0.54 19.01 40.67
N VAL A 69 -0.50 19.97 39.74
CA VAL A 69 -1.56 20.24 38.76
C VAL A 69 -0.97 20.20 37.36
N LEU A 70 -1.28 19.13 36.61
CA LEU A 70 -0.80 18.91 35.26
C LEU A 70 -1.86 19.36 34.24
N VAL A 71 -1.47 20.24 33.33
CA VAL A 71 -2.32 20.75 32.24
C VAL A 71 -1.69 20.34 30.91
N THR A 72 -2.40 19.54 30.12
CA THR A 72 -1.90 19.01 28.83
C THR A 72 -2.90 19.30 27.71
N GLY A 73 -2.41 19.55 26.52
CA GLY A 73 -3.24 19.98 25.39
C GLY A 73 -2.41 20.64 24.31
N PRO A 74 -2.97 20.83 23.11
CA PRO A 74 -2.24 21.37 21.98
C PRO A 74 -2.09 22.91 22.07
N SER A 75 -1.11 23.44 21.35
CA SER A 75 -1.10 24.86 20.96
C SER A 75 -1.49 24.95 19.48
N THR A 76 -2.37 25.90 19.13
CA THR A 76 -2.81 26.10 17.74
C THR A 76 -2.55 27.55 17.32
N THR A 77 -2.10 27.75 16.09
CA THR A 77 -1.95 29.08 15.50
C THR A 77 -3.18 29.50 14.70
N ILE A 78 -4.14 28.58 14.53
CA ILE A 78 -5.32 28.75 13.69
C ILE A 78 -6.43 29.45 14.48
N SER A 79 -6.67 30.72 14.14
CA SER A 79 -7.76 31.51 14.75
C SER A 79 -9.12 30.86 14.48
N GLY A 80 -9.88 30.61 15.54
CA GLY A 80 -11.22 30.02 15.51
C GLY A 80 -11.27 28.51 15.75
N ALA A 81 -10.11 27.81 15.76
CA ALA A 81 -10.04 26.38 16.02
C ALA A 81 -10.39 26.07 17.49
N GLN A 82 -11.20 25.04 17.71
CA GLN A 82 -11.42 24.50 19.05
C GLN A 82 -10.32 23.50 19.41
N PHE A 83 -9.92 23.49 20.67
CA PHE A 83 -8.94 22.55 21.19
C PHE A 83 -9.22 22.21 22.65
N ASP A 84 -8.87 20.98 23.03
CA ASP A 84 -9.11 20.45 24.36
C ASP A 84 -7.84 20.48 25.21
N VAL A 85 -8.01 20.85 26.47
CA VAL A 85 -6.97 20.90 27.49
C VAL A 85 -7.39 20.01 28.65
N ASN A 86 -6.63 18.95 28.90
CA ASN A 86 -6.84 18.01 29.98
C ASN A 86 -6.15 18.49 31.26
N VAL A 87 -6.85 18.42 32.39
CA VAL A 87 -6.34 18.72 33.74
C VAL A 87 -6.24 17.42 34.53
N ALA A 88 -5.06 17.13 35.07
CA ALA A 88 -4.79 16.00 35.95
C ALA A 88 -4.13 16.50 37.26
N LEU A 89 -4.21 15.69 38.32
CA LEU A 89 -3.51 15.94 39.59
C LEU A 89 -2.40 14.89 39.78
N THR A 90 -1.29 15.30 40.40
CA THR A 90 -0.12 14.44 40.62
C THR A 90 0.35 14.53 42.08
N GLY A 91 0.95 13.45 42.62
CA GLY A 91 1.59 13.46 43.95
C GLY A 91 0.63 13.45 45.16
N ILE A 92 -0.61 13.04 44.97
CA ILE A 92 -1.64 12.99 46.02
C ILE A 92 -1.94 11.52 46.38
N THR A 93 -1.90 11.20 47.67
CA THR A 93 -2.25 9.87 48.20
C THR A 93 -3.38 9.97 49.23
N GLY A 94 -4.45 9.19 49.04
CA GLY A 94 -5.65 9.19 49.87
C GLY A 94 -6.90 9.75 49.17
N LYS A 95 -8.07 9.69 49.83
CA LYS A 95 -9.34 10.23 49.28
C LYS A 95 -9.37 11.76 49.36
N VAL A 96 -9.64 12.41 48.23
CA VAL A 96 -9.72 13.87 48.11
C VAL A 96 -11.04 14.29 47.50
N THR A 97 -11.68 15.29 48.08
CA THR A 97 -12.80 16.00 47.46
C THR A 97 -12.28 17.30 46.87
N ALA A 98 -12.05 17.37 45.56
CA ALA A 98 -11.80 18.67 44.93
C ALA A 98 -13.07 19.50 45.00
N GLN A 99 -12.97 20.71 45.56
CA GLN A 99 -14.12 21.60 45.66
C GLN A 99 -14.21 22.53 44.45
N LYS A 100 -13.06 22.92 43.87
CA LYS A 100 -13.04 23.87 42.74
C LYS A 100 -11.74 23.86 41.94
N PHE A 101 -11.84 23.94 40.62
CA PHE A 101 -10.76 24.29 39.70
C PHE A 101 -10.97 25.72 39.21
N ILE A 102 -9.91 26.53 39.24
CA ILE A 102 -9.91 27.91 38.73
C ILE A 102 -8.98 27.96 37.53
N ILE A 103 -9.54 28.30 36.38
CA ILE A 103 -8.86 28.36 35.10
C ILE A 103 -8.72 29.82 34.71
N ALA A 104 -7.53 30.38 34.83
CA ALA A 104 -7.22 31.70 34.30
C ALA A 104 -6.73 31.55 32.86
N PHE A 105 -7.27 32.34 31.94
CA PHE A 105 -6.87 32.32 30.54
C PHE A 105 -6.80 33.72 29.95
N ASN A 106 -5.99 33.92 28.91
CA ASN A 106 -5.91 35.21 28.24
C ASN A 106 -7.11 35.41 27.28
N PRO A 107 -8.10 36.26 27.61
CA PRO A 107 -9.30 36.40 26.79
C PRO A 107 -9.04 37.09 25.44
N ALA A 108 -7.87 37.72 25.25
CA ALA A 108 -7.45 38.24 23.96
C ALA A 108 -6.96 37.13 23.00
N ARG A 109 -6.68 35.92 23.53
CA ARG A 109 -5.99 34.84 22.82
C ARG A 109 -6.80 33.56 22.76
N VAL A 110 -7.61 33.26 23.77
CA VAL A 110 -8.47 32.08 23.78
C VAL A 110 -9.81 32.41 24.43
N ASP A 111 -10.88 31.75 23.99
CA ASP A 111 -12.19 31.75 24.64
C ASP A 111 -12.44 30.39 25.28
N PHE A 112 -12.80 30.35 26.56
CA PHE A 112 -13.24 29.12 27.21
C PHE A 112 -14.66 28.74 26.72
N ILE A 113 -14.84 27.49 26.31
CA ILE A 113 -16.13 26.97 25.83
C ILE A 113 -16.81 26.16 26.93
N ASP A 114 -16.17 25.07 27.37
CA ASP A 114 -16.81 24.16 28.33
C ASP A 114 -15.80 23.31 29.13
N ALA A 115 -16.27 22.67 30.20
CA ALA A 115 -15.52 21.68 30.95
C ALA A 115 -16.34 20.40 31.19
N GLU A 116 -15.74 19.26 30.86
CA GLU A 116 -16.37 17.94 31.01
C GLU A 116 -15.52 17.03 31.90
N ALA A 117 -16.18 16.17 32.69
CA ALA A 117 -15.48 15.10 33.40
C ALA A 117 -15.05 14.03 32.39
N VAL A 118 -13.80 13.58 32.50
CA VAL A 118 -13.23 12.63 31.51
C VAL A 118 -13.80 11.21 31.69
N ASP A 119 -14.18 10.84 32.92
CA ASP A 119 -14.86 9.60 33.24
C ASP A 119 -15.66 9.73 34.55
N SER A 120 -16.27 8.63 34.99
CA SER A 120 -17.09 8.58 36.21
C SER A 120 -16.32 8.79 37.52
N SER A 121 -14.99 8.93 37.46
CA SER A 121 -14.15 9.17 38.65
C SER A 121 -14.19 10.62 39.14
N THR A 122 -14.72 11.54 38.32
CA THR A 122 -14.93 12.97 38.62
C THR A 122 -16.37 13.36 38.29
N SER A 123 -16.99 14.18 39.15
CA SER A 123 -18.32 14.74 38.90
C SER A 123 -18.29 16.26 38.95
N ILE A 124 -18.71 16.91 37.85
CA ILE A 124 -18.83 18.37 37.76
C ILE A 124 -20.26 18.76 38.15
N VAL A 125 -20.41 19.67 39.10
CA VAL A 125 -21.71 20.12 39.62
C VAL A 125 -21.99 21.60 39.39
N GLY A 126 -21.03 22.34 38.84
CA GLY A 126 -21.25 23.71 38.41
C GLY A 126 -20.08 24.28 37.63
N GLN A 127 -20.37 25.16 36.67
CA GLN A 127 -19.40 25.88 35.87
C GLN A 127 -19.81 27.34 35.79
N TYR A 128 -18.86 28.23 36.08
CA TYR A 128 -19.07 29.68 36.05
C TYR A 128 -17.95 30.34 35.26
N THR A 129 -18.30 31.10 34.22
CA THR A 129 -17.32 31.74 33.34
C THR A 129 -17.46 33.26 33.43
N GLU A 130 -16.33 33.92 33.60
CA GLU A 130 -16.15 35.37 33.52
C GLU A 130 -15.01 35.70 32.52
N LEU A 131 -14.85 36.97 32.15
CA LEU A 131 -13.86 37.34 31.14
C LEU A 131 -12.44 36.97 31.61
N GLY A 132 -11.78 36.04 30.91
CA GLY A 132 -10.43 35.59 31.21
C GLY A 132 -10.32 34.62 32.40
N LYS A 133 -11.44 34.13 32.94
CA LYS A 133 -11.43 33.16 34.03
C LYS A 133 -12.66 32.26 34.01
N ALA A 134 -12.45 30.96 34.19
CA ALA A 134 -13.50 29.98 34.41
C ALA A 134 -13.32 29.31 35.78
N THR A 135 -14.43 28.96 36.40
CA THR A 135 -14.50 28.20 37.65
C THR A 135 -15.29 26.94 37.39
N VAL A 136 -14.69 25.79 37.65
CA VAL A 136 -15.35 24.48 37.57
C VAL A 136 -15.44 23.91 38.98
N VAL A 137 -16.65 23.70 39.47
CA VAL A 137 -16.94 23.12 40.78
C VAL A 137 -17.14 21.62 40.60
N ALA A 138 -16.29 20.83 41.24
CA ALA A 138 -16.41 19.38 41.28
C ALA A 138 -17.01 18.95 42.63
N ALA A 139 -17.79 17.87 42.65
CA ALA A 139 -18.42 17.36 43.88
C ALA A 139 -17.63 16.23 44.54
N SER A 140 -16.91 15.41 43.77
CA SER A 140 -16.10 14.32 44.30
C SER A 140 -15.05 13.85 43.29
N ILE A 141 -13.87 13.45 43.78
CA ILE A 141 -12.84 12.78 42.99
C ILE A 141 -12.51 11.44 43.68
N SER A 142 -12.59 10.32 42.95
CA SER A 142 -12.27 9.01 43.52
C SER A 142 -10.75 8.78 43.63
N GLU A 143 -10.31 7.94 44.56
CA GLU A 143 -8.89 7.62 44.80
C GLU A 143 -8.19 7.02 43.56
N SER A 144 -8.93 6.29 42.70
CA SER A 144 -8.43 5.76 41.42
C SER A 144 -8.14 6.83 40.35
N ALA A 145 -8.56 8.08 40.58
CA ALA A 145 -8.45 9.16 39.60
C ALA A 145 -7.11 9.90 39.64
N VAL A 146 -6.35 9.78 40.74
CA VAL A 146 -5.25 10.70 41.09
C VAL A 146 -3.86 10.24 40.62
N ASN A 147 -3.82 9.32 39.65
CA ASN A 147 -2.59 8.69 39.15
C ASN A 147 -2.23 9.19 37.74
N ASN A 148 -1.96 10.49 37.59
CA ASN A 148 -1.65 11.18 36.32
C ASN A 148 -2.73 11.02 35.22
N LYS A 149 -3.96 10.65 35.58
CA LYS A 149 -5.07 10.54 34.64
C LYS A 149 -5.79 11.88 34.51
N PRO A 150 -6.19 12.29 33.29
CA PRO A 150 -7.07 13.44 33.09
C PRO A 150 -8.36 13.31 33.89
N LEU A 151 -8.69 14.32 34.69
CA LEU A 151 -9.88 14.40 35.52
C LEU A 151 -10.98 15.21 34.83
N ILE A 152 -10.57 16.35 34.28
CA ILE A 152 -11.44 17.30 33.57
C ILE A 152 -10.81 17.64 32.23
N ARG A 153 -11.62 17.66 31.18
CA ARG A 153 -11.28 18.19 29.87
C ARG A 153 -11.90 19.58 29.73
N LEU A 154 -11.10 20.56 29.36
CA LEU A 154 -11.50 21.93 29.13
C LEU A 154 -11.45 22.22 27.62
N THR A 155 -12.55 22.63 27.03
CA THR A 155 -12.58 23.01 25.60
C THR A 155 -12.40 24.51 25.48
N PHE A 156 -11.48 24.92 24.60
CA PHE A 156 -11.19 26.32 24.28
C PHE A 156 -11.30 26.57 22.79
N LYS A 157 -11.59 27.82 22.42
CA LYS A 157 -11.48 28.32 21.06
C LYS A 157 -10.30 29.26 20.96
N ALA A 158 -9.37 29.00 20.05
CA ALA A 158 -8.23 29.89 19.82
C ALA A 158 -8.66 31.17 19.10
N LYS A 159 -8.05 32.29 19.48
CA LYS A 159 -7.90 33.50 18.67
C LYS A 159 -6.48 33.50 18.10
N ALA A 160 -6.17 34.33 17.11
CA ALA A 160 -4.87 34.29 16.42
C ALA A 160 -3.68 34.15 17.41
N ASN A 161 -2.92 33.05 17.26
CA ASN A 161 -1.77 32.66 18.10
C ASN A 161 -2.10 32.30 19.57
N GLY A 162 -3.32 31.85 19.89
CA GLY A 162 -3.72 31.39 21.23
C GLY A 162 -3.68 29.87 21.38
N GLY A 163 -3.16 29.38 22.50
CA GLY A 163 -3.04 27.94 22.76
C GLY A 163 -2.87 27.62 24.23
N ILE A 164 -2.43 26.39 24.56
CA ILE A 164 -2.27 25.94 25.95
C ILE A 164 -1.43 26.87 26.83
N GLN A 165 -0.43 27.57 26.26
CA GLN A 165 0.40 28.55 26.97
C GLN A 165 -0.39 29.72 27.58
N ASP A 166 -1.59 29.98 27.06
CA ASP A 166 -2.46 31.07 27.50
C ASP A 166 -3.41 30.64 28.64
N ILE A 167 -3.29 29.40 29.15
CA ILE A 167 -4.19 28.79 30.13
C ILE A 167 -3.41 28.37 31.38
N LYS A 168 -3.92 28.74 32.56
CA LYS A 168 -3.35 28.42 33.87
C LYS A 168 -4.44 27.88 34.78
N VAL A 169 -4.21 26.73 35.42
CA VAL A 169 -5.19 26.08 36.29
C VAL A 169 -4.67 25.99 37.72
N SER A 170 -5.47 26.44 38.69
CA SER A 170 -5.30 26.12 40.12
C SER A 170 -6.42 25.23 40.62
N ALA A 171 -6.16 24.49 41.69
CA ALA A 171 -7.14 23.59 42.30
C ALA A 171 -7.26 23.85 43.80
N GLU A 172 -8.48 23.83 44.31
CA GLU A 172 -8.80 23.88 45.75
C GLU A 172 -9.37 22.53 46.17
N LEU A 173 -8.65 21.86 47.09
CA LEU A 173 -8.87 20.46 47.45
C LEU A 173 -9.23 20.34 48.94
N GLY A 174 -10.31 19.61 49.25
CA GLY A 174 -10.63 19.15 50.60
C GLY A 174 -10.05 17.75 50.85
N LEU A 175 -9.27 17.58 51.92
CA LEU A 175 -8.73 16.26 52.31
C LEU A 175 -9.67 15.53 53.27
N ALA A 176 -10.07 14.30 52.92
CA ALA A 176 -10.74 13.38 53.83
C ALA A 176 -9.71 12.42 54.48
N ASP A 177 -9.97 11.95 55.69
CA ASP A 177 -9.29 10.82 56.36
C ASP A 177 -7.74 10.80 56.28
N ASN A 178 -7.06 11.80 56.88
CA ASN A 178 -5.60 11.85 57.00
C ASN A 178 -4.80 11.90 55.68
N GLY A 179 -5.41 12.34 54.57
CA GLY A 179 -4.71 12.51 53.29
C GLY A 179 -3.45 13.38 53.39
N VAL A 180 -2.37 12.98 52.71
CA VAL A 180 -1.08 13.68 52.69
C VAL A 180 -0.69 13.99 51.25
N ILE A 181 -0.18 15.20 50.99
CA ILE A 181 0.47 15.55 49.72
C ILE A 181 1.97 15.29 49.89
N GLN A 182 2.53 14.38 49.10
CA GLN A 182 3.99 14.21 49.02
C GLN A 182 4.50 14.91 47.77
N ALA A 183 5.03 16.12 47.96
CA ALA A 183 5.79 16.80 46.90
C ALA A 183 7.18 16.15 46.78
N THR A 184 7.31 15.12 45.94
CA THR A 184 8.62 14.63 45.51
C THR A 184 9.19 15.56 44.45
N HIS A 185 10.38 16.13 44.71
CA HIS A 185 11.15 16.92 43.75
C HIS A 185 11.71 16.04 42.62
N PRO A 186 11.47 16.40 41.35
CA PRO A 186 12.48 16.41 40.33
C PRO A 186 12.86 17.86 40.02
N SER A 187 14.15 18.16 40.11
CA SER A 187 14.74 19.41 39.71
C SER A 187 14.35 19.81 38.27
N SER A 188 13.91 21.07 38.15
CA SER A 188 13.62 21.84 36.93
C SER A 188 12.24 21.63 36.26
N LEU A 189 11.36 22.64 36.43
CA LEU A 189 10.35 22.99 35.42
C LEU A 189 11.10 23.26 34.10
N SER A 190 11.03 22.32 33.17
CA SER A 190 11.19 22.64 31.75
C SER A 190 9.79 22.88 31.18
N LEU A 191 9.57 24.04 30.57
CA LEU A 191 8.57 24.12 29.51
C LEU A 191 8.98 23.06 28.48
N GLN A 192 8.22 21.97 28.37
CA GLN A 192 8.38 21.06 27.24
C GLN A 192 7.81 21.73 25.99
N THR A 193 8.60 22.63 25.41
CA THR A 193 8.56 22.84 23.97
C THR A 193 9.03 21.54 23.35
N ASN A 194 8.21 20.90 22.50
CA ASN A 194 8.50 19.68 21.75
C ASN A 194 10.01 19.55 21.42
N GLN A 195 10.75 18.84 22.28
CA GLN A 195 12.04 18.28 21.93
C GLN A 195 11.72 16.89 21.42
N VAL A 196 12.04 16.65 20.15
CA VAL A 196 11.82 15.33 19.53
C VAL A 196 12.69 14.33 20.30
N THR A 197 12.10 13.28 20.87
CA THR A 197 12.84 12.28 21.64
C THR A 197 13.96 11.66 20.79
N GLY A 198 15.21 11.93 21.15
CA GLY A 198 16.41 11.56 20.41
C GLY A 198 17.11 12.73 19.69
N ASP A 199 16.58 13.95 19.74
CA ASP A 199 17.23 15.17 19.23
C ASP A 199 18.33 15.60 20.23
N LEU A 200 19.55 15.18 19.94
CA LEU A 200 20.73 15.45 20.78
C LEU A 200 21.39 16.77 20.41
N ASN A 201 20.96 17.38 19.30
CA ASN A 201 21.56 18.60 18.78
C ASN A 201 20.72 19.85 18.98
N GLY A 202 19.47 19.70 19.40
CA GLY A 202 18.55 20.76 19.80
C GLY A 202 17.99 21.54 18.61
N ASN A 203 18.01 20.97 17.41
CA ASN A 203 17.51 21.62 16.20
C ASN A 203 16.03 21.32 15.89
N GLY A 204 15.36 20.53 16.74
CA GLY A 204 13.97 20.14 16.58
C GLY A 204 13.76 19.01 15.56
N ALA A 205 14.82 18.30 15.19
CA ALA A 205 14.85 17.26 14.16
C ALA A 205 15.61 16.01 14.63
N LEU A 206 15.34 14.86 13.99
CA LEU A 206 16.21 13.68 14.06
C LEU A 206 16.96 13.57 12.74
N ASP A 207 18.25 13.85 12.76
CA ASP A 207 19.11 13.83 11.58
C ASP A 207 20.49 13.21 11.87
N ILE A 208 21.36 13.19 10.85
CA ILE A 208 22.67 12.55 10.98
C ILE A 208 23.57 13.22 12.02
N GLY A 209 23.29 14.47 12.38
CA GLY A 209 23.92 15.20 13.48
C GLY A 209 23.57 14.59 14.84
N ASP A 210 22.36 14.07 15.03
CA ASP A 210 21.98 13.36 16.26
C ASP A 210 22.67 12.02 16.39
N LEU A 211 22.73 11.26 15.28
CA LEU A 211 23.46 9.99 15.26
C LEU A 211 24.96 10.21 15.53
N ALA A 212 25.54 11.26 14.95
CA ALA A 212 26.92 11.66 15.19
C ALA A 212 27.16 12.09 16.64
N LYS A 213 26.15 12.65 17.31
CA LYS A 213 26.21 12.98 18.74
C LYS A 213 25.99 11.80 19.66
N LEU A 214 25.20 10.79 19.27
CA LEU A 214 24.96 9.58 20.08
C LEU A 214 26.15 8.60 20.02
N ALA A 215 26.75 8.44 18.84
CA ALA A 215 27.79 7.44 18.60
C ALA A 215 28.97 7.44 19.60
N PRO A 216 29.48 8.60 20.07
CA PRO A 216 30.53 8.65 21.10
C PRO A 216 30.12 8.09 22.47
N PHE A 217 28.82 7.94 22.73
CA PHE A 217 28.26 7.47 24.00
C PHE A 217 27.82 6.00 23.95
N TYR A 218 28.16 5.27 22.88
CA TYR A 218 27.93 3.83 22.83
C TYR A 218 28.56 3.10 24.01
N GLY A 219 27.78 2.27 24.70
CA GLY A 219 28.19 1.47 25.84
C GLY A 219 28.17 2.19 27.19
N ILE A 220 27.71 3.44 27.27
CA ILE A 220 27.47 4.09 28.57
C ILE A 220 26.15 3.63 29.19
N THR A 221 26.08 3.65 30.52
CA THR A 221 24.88 3.29 31.29
C THR A 221 24.29 4.49 32.03
N SER A 222 23.12 4.30 32.64
CA SER A 222 22.41 5.29 33.46
C SER A 222 23.18 5.86 34.64
N THR A 223 24.28 5.23 35.02
CA THR A 223 25.18 5.69 36.08
C THR A 223 26.34 6.57 35.57
N HIS A 224 26.51 6.71 34.25
CA HIS A 224 27.58 7.50 33.67
C HIS A 224 27.32 9.01 33.82
N THR A 225 28.35 9.82 34.06
CA THR A 225 28.21 11.27 34.30
C THR A 225 27.57 12.02 33.14
N SER A 226 27.81 11.56 31.91
CA SER A 226 27.21 12.10 30.67
C SER A 226 25.82 11.52 30.35
N TRP A 227 25.22 10.69 31.21
CA TRP A 227 23.93 10.04 30.92
C TRP A 227 22.83 11.07 30.65
N SER A 228 22.79 12.15 31.43
CA SER A 228 21.82 13.25 31.24
C SER A 228 21.85 13.88 29.84
N THR A 229 22.97 13.76 29.11
CA THR A 229 23.12 14.27 27.74
C THR A 229 22.47 13.37 26.70
N VAL A 230 22.34 12.06 26.96
CA VAL A 230 21.89 11.07 25.97
C VAL A 230 20.74 10.18 26.46
N ALA A 231 20.23 10.39 27.67
CA ALA A 231 19.12 9.62 28.24
C ALA A 231 17.87 9.63 27.35
N GLY A 232 17.65 10.72 26.59
CA GLY A 232 16.55 10.82 25.62
C GLY A 232 16.71 9.93 24.38
N ALA A 233 17.85 9.26 24.22
CA ALA A 233 18.14 8.32 23.14
C ALA A 233 18.23 6.85 23.60
N ASP A 234 17.91 6.55 24.87
CA ASP A 234 17.65 5.18 25.34
C ASP A 234 16.21 4.80 24.95
N PHE A 235 16.04 4.27 23.74
CA PHE A 235 14.72 4.03 23.17
C PHE A 235 14.06 2.76 23.71
N ASN A 236 14.85 1.81 24.19
CA ASN A 236 14.37 0.55 24.77
C ASN A 236 14.24 0.61 26.31
N GLN A 237 14.61 1.73 26.93
CA GLN A 237 14.53 2.02 28.37
C GLN A 237 15.28 1.00 29.23
N ASN A 238 16.39 0.47 28.72
CA ASN A 238 17.18 -0.54 29.43
C ASN A 238 18.28 0.09 30.31
N GLY A 239 18.42 1.42 30.31
CA GLY A 239 19.41 2.15 31.09
C GLY A 239 20.83 2.07 30.50
N SER A 240 20.96 1.80 29.21
CA SER A 240 22.21 1.75 28.45
C SER A 240 22.00 2.36 27.05
N ILE A 241 23.05 2.94 26.48
CA ILE A 241 23.07 3.26 25.04
C ILE A 241 23.75 2.11 24.31
N ASP A 242 22.98 1.26 23.64
CA ASP A 242 23.50 0.08 22.94
C ASP A 242 23.25 0.12 21.43
N LEU A 243 23.55 -0.99 20.75
CA LEU A 243 23.44 -1.09 19.29
C LEU A 243 21.99 -0.99 18.82
N THR A 244 21.03 -1.36 19.67
CA THR A 244 19.59 -1.21 19.46
C THR A 244 19.23 0.26 19.38
N ASP A 245 19.74 1.08 20.30
CA ASP A 245 19.45 2.51 20.35
C ASP A 245 20.06 3.27 19.18
N LEU A 246 21.31 2.96 18.84
CA LEU A 246 21.95 3.48 17.63
C LEU A 246 21.20 3.04 16.37
N GLY A 247 20.71 1.79 16.33
CA GLY A 247 19.91 1.29 15.22
C GLY A 247 18.53 1.96 15.12
N LEU A 248 17.89 2.26 16.25
CA LEU A 248 16.60 2.94 16.31
C LEU A 248 16.73 4.43 15.97
N LEU A 249 17.75 5.12 16.48
CA LEU A 249 18.06 6.49 16.07
C LEU A 249 18.44 6.53 14.59
N GLY A 250 19.32 5.64 14.15
CA GLY A 250 19.72 5.53 12.74
C GLY A 250 18.51 5.36 11.80
N LYS A 251 17.55 4.51 12.18
CA LYS A 251 16.27 4.39 11.46
C LYS A 251 15.49 5.70 11.44
N LYS A 252 15.35 6.38 12.58
CA LYS A 252 14.60 7.64 12.66
C LYS A 252 15.28 8.78 11.88
N VAL A 253 16.60 8.85 11.93
CA VAL A 253 17.47 9.78 11.21
C VAL A 253 17.42 9.57 9.69
N LEU A 254 17.32 8.31 9.25
CA LEU A 254 17.16 7.95 7.84
C LEU A 254 15.82 8.41 7.26
N TYR A 255 14.82 8.76 8.07
CA TYR A 255 13.43 8.98 7.65
C TYR A 255 12.87 10.36 8.03
N ASP A 256 13.63 11.40 7.67
CA ASP A 256 13.28 12.82 7.42
C ASP A 256 12.17 13.46 8.28
N THR A 257 12.51 14.59 8.88
CA THR A 257 11.65 15.61 9.53
C THR A 257 10.50 16.20 8.71
N LYS A 258 10.42 15.99 7.40
CA LYS A 258 9.32 16.50 6.56
C LYS A 258 7.99 15.79 6.78
N ASP A 259 6.90 16.52 6.55
CA ASP A 259 5.56 15.94 6.50
C ASP A 259 5.45 14.96 5.32
N PHE A 260 4.60 13.95 5.46
CA PHE A 260 4.37 12.97 4.40
C PHE A 260 3.58 13.60 3.25
N GLU A 261 4.15 13.54 2.04
CA GLU A 261 3.48 13.93 0.80
C GLU A 261 2.98 12.69 0.06
N LEU A 262 1.68 12.64 -0.25
CA LEU A 262 1.05 11.49 -0.93
C LEU A 262 1.47 11.37 -2.40
N MET A 263 1.60 12.52 -3.07
CA MET A 263 1.71 12.57 -4.52
C MET A 263 3.06 12.01 -4.96
N GLU A 264 3.02 11.02 -5.86
CA GLU A 264 4.20 10.33 -6.38
C GLU A 264 5.04 9.59 -5.32
N ALA A 265 4.54 9.44 -4.08
CA ALA A 265 5.21 8.65 -3.05
C ALA A 265 5.41 7.19 -3.50
N SER A 266 6.63 6.69 -3.29
CA SER A 266 6.99 5.29 -3.51
C SER A 266 6.51 4.40 -2.36
N VAL A 267 6.55 3.08 -2.55
CA VAL A 267 6.30 2.11 -1.48
C VAL A 267 7.23 2.38 -0.29
N MET A 268 8.50 2.68 -0.56
CA MET A 268 9.47 2.92 0.50
C MET A 268 9.22 4.23 1.23
N ASP A 269 8.87 5.32 0.55
CA ASP A 269 8.51 6.59 1.21
C ASP A 269 7.35 6.41 2.19
N ILE A 270 6.35 5.63 1.76
CA ILE A 270 5.19 5.29 2.58
C ILE A 270 5.60 4.43 3.79
N GLN A 271 6.39 3.37 3.59
CA GLN A 271 6.86 2.53 4.70
C GLN A 271 7.69 3.33 5.70
N ASN A 272 8.53 4.24 5.21
CA ASN A 272 9.35 5.12 6.03
C ASN A 272 8.48 6.05 6.88
N ALA A 273 7.47 6.68 6.28
CA ALA A 273 6.51 7.52 6.99
C ALA A 273 5.69 6.75 8.04
N MET A 274 5.28 5.52 7.73
CA MET A 274 4.59 4.65 8.68
C MET A 274 5.48 4.22 9.84
N ASN A 275 6.75 3.87 9.57
CA ASN A 275 7.72 3.51 10.60
C ASN A 275 8.10 4.71 11.48
N ALA A 276 8.05 5.93 10.95
CA ALA A 276 8.25 7.17 11.68
C ALA A 276 7.02 7.62 12.48
N GLY A 277 5.88 6.92 12.37
CA GLY A 277 4.62 7.30 13.03
C GLY A 277 3.95 8.54 12.43
N LYS A 278 4.39 8.98 11.24
CA LYS A 278 3.84 10.15 10.52
C LYS A 278 2.63 9.82 9.64
N LEU A 279 2.45 8.54 9.37
CA LEU A 279 1.39 8.02 8.52
C LEU A 279 0.91 6.69 9.10
N THR A 280 -0.38 6.41 8.97
CA THR A 280 -0.98 5.11 9.21
C THR A 280 -1.59 4.58 7.92
N SER A 281 -1.82 3.28 7.83
CA SER A 281 -2.49 2.64 6.70
C SER A 281 -3.90 3.21 6.54
N VAL A 282 -4.62 3.46 7.65
CA VAL A 282 -5.95 4.10 7.64
C VAL A 282 -5.88 5.50 7.01
N GLN A 283 -4.92 6.34 7.41
CA GLN A 283 -4.74 7.66 6.81
C GLN A 283 -4.39 7.59 5.33
N LEU A 284 -3.51 6.66 4.94
CA LEU A 284 -3.13 6.46 3.55
C LEU A 284 -4.30 6.01 2.68
N VAL A 285 -5.07 5.01 3.13
CA VAL A 285 -6.26 4.52 2.44
C VAL A 285 -7.31 5.62 2.31
N THR A 286 -7.56 6.38 3.39
CA THR A 286 -8.49 7.52 3.38
C THR A 286 -8.11 8.55 2.31
N LYS A 287 -6.83 8.90 2.22
CA LYS A 287 -6.32 9.82 1.20
C LYS A 287 -6.54 9.31 -0.23
N TYR A 288 -6.29 8.02 -0.51
CA TYR A 288 -6.54 7.46 -1.83
C TYR A 288 -8.03 7.35 -2.16
N LEU A 289 -8.87 6.98 -1.20
CA LEU A 289 -10.33 6.97 -1.37
C LEU A 289 -10.88 8.37 -1.71
N ALA A 290 -10.33 9.43 -1.09
CA ALA A 290 -10.67 10.80 -1.43
C ALA A 290 -10.34 11.18 -2.87
N ARG A 291 -9.19 10.75 -3.36
CA ARG A 291 -8.81 10.97 -4.76
C ARG A 291 -9.72 10.22 -5.73
N ILE A 292 -10.05 8.96 -5.42
CA ILE A 292 -10.98 8.15 -6.23
C ILE A 292 -12.36 8.84 -6.28
N ASP A 293 -12.93 9.22 -5.13
CA ASP A 293 -14.24 9.87 -5.08
C ASP A 293 -14.27 11.20 -5.86
N THR A 294 -13.19 11.98 -5.77
CA THR A 294 -13.12 13.32 -6.39
C THR A 294 -12.92 13.26 -7.90
N TYR A 295 -12.12 12.31 -8.38
CA TYR A 295 -11.62 12.35 -9.76
C TYR A 295 -12.07 11.20 -10.67
N ASP A 296 -12.47 10.05 -10.11
CA ASP A 296 -12.73 8.87 -10.95
C ASP A 296 -14.08 8.94 -11.67
N GLN A 297 -15.15 9.17 -10.91
CA GLN A 297 -16.52 9.28 -11.43
C GLN A 297 -17.03 10.73 -11.45
N LYS A 298 -16.31 11.64 -10.80
CA LYS A 298 -16.58 13.08 -10.73
C LYS A 298 -15.40 13.83 -11.36
N GLY A 299 -15.46 15.16 -11.39
CA GLY A 299 -14.38 16.00 -11.90
C GLY A 299 -13.98 15.66 -13.34
N PRO A 300 -12.74 15.22 -13.62
CA PRO A 300 -12.31 14.81 -14.96
C PRO A 300 -12.98 13.51 -15.46
N GLU A 301 -13.65 12.76 -14.59
CA GLU A 301 -14.25 11.45 -14.85
C GLU A 301 -13.27 10.49 -15.52
N ILE A 302 -12.21 10.11 -14.82
CA ILE A 302 -11.21 9.18 -15.35
C ILE A 302 -11.83 7.83 -15.71
N LYS A 303 -12.85 7.37 -14.95
CA LYS A 303 -13.55 6.08 -15.13
C LYS A 303 -12.60 4.88 -15.12
N ALA A 304 -11.62 4.91 -14.23
CA ALA A 304 -10.63 3.87 -14.03
C ALA A 304 -11.07 2.80 -13.03
N ILE A 305 -11.99 3.08 -12.10
CA ILE A 305 -12.40 2.15 -11.04
C ILE A 305 -13.80 1.59 -11.31
N LEU A 306 -13.96 0.27 -11.17
CA LEU A 306 -15.25 -0.44 -11.27
C LEU A 306 -15.85 -0.74 -9.90
N SER A 307 -15.01 -1.08 -8.92
CA SER A 307 -15.43 -1.39 -7.56
C SER A 307 -14.35 -0.93 -6.58
N VAL A 308 -14.74 -0.27 -5.51
CA VAL A 308 -13.88 0.00 -4.34
C VAL A 308 -14.09 -1.14 -3.33
N ASN A 309 -13.05 -1.51 -2.59
CA ASN A 309 -13.16 -2.49 -1.51
C ASN A 309 -13.94 -1.87 -0.34
N PRO A 310 -15.12 -2.39 0.01
CA PRO A 310 -15.91 -1.85 1.13
C PRO A 310 -15.19 -2.01 2.48
N ASP A 311 -14.31 -2.99 2.60
CA ASP A 311 -13.62 -3.33 3.85
C ASP A 311 -12.23 -2.67 3.96
N ALA A 312 -11.84 -1.81 3.00
CA ALA A 312 -10.48 -1.27 2.89
C ALA A 312 -9.98 -0.55 4.16
N LEU A 313 -10.85 0.22 4.82
CA LEU A 313 -10.50 0.93 6.06
C LEU A 313 -10.40 -0.01 7.27
N GLU A 314 -11.23 -1.05 7.32
CA GLU A 314 -11.15 -2.07 8.36
C GLU A 314 -9.85 -2.89 8.21
N GLU A 315 -9.54 -3.33 6.99
CA GLU A 315 -8.27 -3.99 6.67
C GLU A 315 -7.07 -3.10 7.02
N ALA A 316 -7.13 -1.80 6.71
CA ALA A 316 -6.09 -0.85 7.07
C ALA A 316 -5.89 -0.73 8.59
N ALA A 317 -6.98 -0.60 9.35
CA ALA A 317 -6.91 -0.51 10.81
C ALA A 317 -6.34 -1.79 11.43
N ALA A 318 -6.69 -2.96 10.90
CA ALA A 318 -6.14 -4.24 11.33
C ALA A 318 -4.62 -4.32 11.06
N LEU A 319 -4.15 -3.83 9.92
CA LEU A 319 -2.73 -3.78 9.58
C LEU A 319 -1.95 -2.75 10.41
N ASP A 320 -2.55 -1.62 10.76
CA ASP A 320 -1.94 -0.66 11.68
C ASP A 320 -1.78 -1.25 13.09
N LYS A 321 -2.81 -1.93 13.58
CA LYS A 321 -2.73 -2.67 14.84
C LYS A 321 -1.64 -3.74 14.77
N GLU A 322 -1.61 -4.54 13.71
CA GLU A 322 -0.57 -5.56 13.53
C GLU A 322 0.84 -4.95 13.50
N ARG A 323 1.03 -3.83 12.80
CA ARG A 323 2.31 -3.11 12.77
C ARG A 323 2.75 -2.72 14.18
N SER A 324 1.83 -2.21 15.00
CA SER A 324 2.13 -1.81 16.38
C SER A 324 2.44 -2.99 17.30
N GLU A 325 1.80 -4.14 17.12
CA GLU A 325 1.93 -5.31 18.00
C GLU A 325 3.06 -6.27 17.58
N LYS A 326 3.25 -6.47 16.27
CA LYS A 326 4.11 -7.51 15.69
C LYS A 326 5.14 -6.97 14.69
N GLY A 327 5.04 -5.70 14.31
CA GLY A 327 5.84 -5.11 13.23
C GLY A 327 5.25 -5.35 11.84
N SER A 328 5.94 -4.84 10.83
CA SER A 328 5.55 -4.97 9.43
C SER A 328 5.83 -6.38 8.88
N ARG A 329 4.91 -6.90 8.05
CA ARG A 329 5.12 -8.14 7.26
C ARG A 329 6.15 -7.98 6.13
N GLY A 330 6.50 -6.74 5.78
CA GLY A 330 7.42 -6.43 4.69
C GLY A 330 7.07 -5.11 3.98
N PRO A 331 7.67 -4.85 2.80
CA PRO A 331 7.48 -3.58 2.09
C PRO A 331 6.02 -3.27 1.72
N LEU A 332 5.16 -4.28 1.58
CA LEU A 332 3.76 -4.09 1.18
C LEU A 332 2.78 -3.96 2.35
N HIS A 333 3.24 -4.00 3.60
CA HIS A 333 2.35 -3.91 4.78
C HIS A 333 1.62 -2.57 4.84
N GLY A 334 0.30 -2.58 4.68
CA GLY A 334 -0.53 -1.37 4.65
C GLY A 334 -0.55 -0.64 3.30
N ILE A 335 0.06 -1.19 2.24
CA ILE A 335 0.15 -0.55 0.92
C ILE A 335 -1.13 -0.79 0.10
N PRO A 336 -1.82 0.26 -0.38
CA PRO A 336 -3.00 0.12 -1.24
C PRO A 336 -2.66 -0.24 -2.69
N VAL A 337 -3.33 -1.28 -3.21
CA VAL A 337 -3.10 -1.87 -4.53
C VAL A 337 -4.34 -1.75 -5.41
N ILE A 338 -4.16 -1.34 -6.67
CA ILE A 338 -5.20 -1.33 -7.70
C ILE A 338 -5.10 -2.58 -8.55
N VAL A 339 -6.18 -3.36 -8.67
CA VAL A 339 -6.14 -4.65 -9.36
C VAL A 339 -7.11 -4.64 -10.52
N LYS A 340 -6.67 -5.08 -11.70
CA LYS A 340 -7.57 -5.23 -12.86
C LYS A 340 -8.76 -6.12 -12.54
N ASP A 341 -9.94 -5.77 -13.04
CA ASP A 341 -11.19 -6.47 -12.68
C ASP A 341 -11.38 -7.87 -13.31
N ASN A 342 -10.32 -8.47 -13.83
CA ASN A 342 -10.30 -9.88 -14.21
C ASN A 342 -9.60 -10.78 -13.18
N PHE A 343 -9.12 -10.25 -12.05
CA PHE A 343 -8.63 -11.05 -10.94
C PHE A 343 -9.76 -11.34 -9.95
N ASN A 344 -9.94 -12.61 -9.56
CA ASN A 344 -10.82 -13.01 -8.46
C ASN A 344 -10.37 -12.31 -7.17
N THR A 345 -11.31 -11.71 -6.44
CA THR A 345 -11.02 -11.02 -5.18
C THR A 345 -12.20 -11.18 -4.24
N ILE A 346 -11.99 -11.80 -3.09
CA ILE A 346 -13.03 -11.92 -2.07
C ILE A 346 -13.42 -10.50 -1.61
N GLY A 347 -14.74 -10.26 -1.51
CA GLY A 347 -15.31 -8.97 -1.11
C GLY A 347 -15.63 -8.02 -2.27
N MET A 348 -15.16 -8.30 -3.49
CA MET A 348 -15.46 -7.48 -4.68
C MET A 348 -15.78 -8.36 -5.89
N PRO A 349 -16.72 -7.96 -6.76
CA PRO A 349 -17.03 -8.73 -7.95
C PRO A 349 -15.84 -8.77 -8.92
N THR A 350 -15.78 -9.82 -9.75
CA THR A 350 -14.80 -9.96 -10.84
C THR A 350 -15.54 -10.09 -12.15
N THR A 351 -15.64 -8.97 -12.87
CA THR A 351 -16.61 -8.82 -13.95
C THR A 351 -15.99 -8.87 -15.35
N ALA A 352 -14.65 -8.77 -15.44
CA ALA A 352 -13.95 -8.50 -16.69
C ALA A 352 -14.51 -7.28 -17.47
N GLY A 353 -15.10 -6.31 -16.77
CA GLY A 353 -15.75 -5.12 -17.34
C GLY A 353 -17.12 -5.38 -17.96
N CYS A 354 -17.66 -6.60 -17.84
CA CYS A 354 -18.91 -6.99 -18.47
C CYS A 354 -20.10 -6.78 -17.52
N ILE A 355 -21.20 -6.19 -18.01
CA ILE A 355 -22.48 -6.17 -17.28
C ILE A 355 -22.93 -7.61 -16.98
N CYS A 356 -22.71 -8.54 -17.91
CA CYS A 356 -23.01 -9.96 -17.73
C CYS A 356 -22.38 -10.57 -16.46
N LEU A 357 -21.17 -10.16 -16.08
CA LEU A 357 -20.50 -10.68 -14.89
C LEU A 357 -20.55 -9.71 -13.70
N LYS A 358 -21.42 -8.69 -13.72
CA LYS A 358 -21.54 -7.69 -12.64
C LYS A 358 -21.78 -8.33 -11.26
N ALA A 359 -22.52 -9.44 -11.22
CA ALA A 359 -22.82 -10.18 -9.99
C ALA A 359 -21.87 -11.36 -9.71
N ASN A 360 -20.75 -11.46 -10.43
CA ASN A 360 -19.77 -12.54 -10.25
C ASN A 360 -18.93 -12.34 -8.99
N ASN A 361 -19.50 -12.69 -7.84
CA ASN A 361 -18.82 -12.67 -6.54
C ASN A 361 -18.07 -13.99 -6.32
N THR A 362 -16.75 -13.91 -6.30
CA THR A 362 -15.88 -15.09 -6.22
C THR A 362 -15.63 -15.49 -4.76
N SER A 363 -15.68 -16.80 -4.47
CA SER A 363 -15.40 -17.33 -3.12
C SER A 363 -13.91 -17.52 -2.82
N THR A 364 -13.04 -17.22 -3.78
CA THR A 364 -11.59 -17.34 -3.66
C THR A 364 -10.91 -16.08 -4.17
N ASP A 365 -9.79 -15.72 -3.57
CA ASP A 365 -8.86 -14.76 -4.17
C ASP A 365 -8.08 -15.46 -5.29
N ALA A 366 -7.74 -14.73 -6.35
CA ALA A 366 -6.73 -15.18 -7.31
C ALA A 366 -5.39 -15.41 -6.59
N PHE A 367 -4.53 -16.30 -7.10
CA PHE A 367 -3.30 -16.67 -6.40
C PHE A 367 -2.41 -15.46 -6.07
N MET A 368 -2.22 -14.57 -7.04
CA MET A 368 -1.46 -13.33 -6.85
C MET A 368 -2.10 -12.39 -5.80
N ILE A 369 -3.43 -12.35 -5.73
CA ILE A 369 -4.16 -11.53 -4.76
C ILE A 369 -3.96 -12.07 -3.35
N LYS A 370 -4.03 -13.39 -3.18
CA LYS A 370 -3.71 -14.05 -1.92
C LYS A 370 -2.28 -13.74 -1.48
N LYS A 371 -1.31 -13.77 -2.41
CA LYS A 371 0.09 -13.43 -2.09
C LYS A 371 0.26 -11.98 -1.66
N LEU A 372 -0.39 -11.03 -2.33
CA LEU A 372 -0.39 -9.62 -1.94
C LEU A 372 -0.99 -9.40 -0.54
N LYS A 373 -2.17 -9.97 -0.27
CA LYS A 373 -2.80 -9.90 1.06
C LYS A 373 -1.92 -10.55 2.14
N ASN A 374 -1.27 -11.67 1.85
CA ASN A 374 -0.32 -12.30 2.76
C ASN A 374 0.89 -11.41 3.06
N ALA A 375 1.37 -10.64 2.07
CA ALA A 375 2.43 -9.64 2.25
C ALA A 375 1.97 -8.37 2.99
N GLY A 376 0.68 -8.31 3.38
CA GLY A 376 0.07 -7.19 4.10
C GLY A 376 -0.44 -6.06 3.21
N ALA A 377 -0.55 -6.29 1.89
CA ALA A 377 -1.12 -5.30 0.98
C ALA A 377 -2.65 -5.23 1.09
N ILE A 378 -3.22 -4.05 0.87
CA ILE A 378 -4.66 -3.80 0.87
C ILE A 378 -5.11 -3.73 -0.59
N ILE A 379 -6.01 -4.62 -1.01
CA ILE A 379 -6.59 -4.52 -2.35
C ILE A 379 -7.65 -3.43 -2.30
N LEU A 380 -7.29 -2.23 -2.74
CA LEU A 380 -8.10 -1.03 -2.56
C LEU A 380 -9.30 -1.01 -3.51
N ALA A 381 -9.08 -1.39 -4.77
CA ALA A 381 -10.09 -1.29 -5.80
C ALA A 381 -9.83 -2.21 -6.99
N LYS A 382 -10.92 -2.57 -7.67
CA LYS A 382 -10.93 -3.24 -8.98
C LYS A 382 -10.99 -2.19 -10.10
N SER A 383 -10.03 -2.20 -11.00
CA SER A 383 -9.95 -1.25 -12.10
C SER A 383 -10.65 -1.73 -13.36
N ASN A 384 -11.17 -0.79 -14.14
CA ASN A 384 -11.75 -1.03 -15.45
C ASN A 384 -10.71 -1.60 -16.43
N LEU A 385 -11.22 -2.28 -17.44
CA LEU A 385 -10.42 -2.90 -18.50
C LEU A 385 -11.14 -2.77 -19.83
N HIS A 386 -10.46 -3.08 -20.93
CA HIS A 386 -11.21 -3.40 -22.14
C HIS A 386 -11.91 -4.74 -21.90
N GLU A 387 -13.21 -4.79 -22.15
CA GLU A 387 -14.05 -5.92 -21.74
C GLU A 387 -13.48 -7.28 -22.20
N PHE A 388 -13.43 -8.26 -21.28
CA PHE A 388 -12.79 -9.58 -21.49
C PHE A 388 -11.32 -9.52 -21.97
N ALA A 389 -10.64 -8.39 -21.77
CA ALA A 389 -9.30 -8.12 -22.26
C ALA A 389 -9.14 -8.11 -23.80
N PHE A 390 -10.23 -7.94 -24.57
CA PHE A 390 -10.23 -8.10 -26.03
C PHE A 390 -9.48 -7.00 -26.81
N GLY A 391 -9.33 -5.82 -26.22
CA GLY A 391 -8.84 -4.64 -26.93
C GLY A 391 -7.91 -3.78 -26.09
N THR A 392 -7.35 -2.75 -26.73
CA THR A 392 -6.29 -1.91 -26.17
C THR A 392 -6.75 -0.49 -25.85
N THR A 393 -8.06 -0.25 -25.73
CA THR A 393 -8.61 1.10 -25.50
C THR A 393 -9.30 1.25 -24.14
N THR A 394 -9.51 0.18 -23.38
CA THR A 394 -10.19 0.23 -22.08
C THR A 394 -11.61 0.81 -22.17
N LEU A 395 -12.43 0.13 -22.97
CA LEU A 395 -13.87 0.35 -23.08
C LEU A 395 -14.58 -0.91 -22.60
N SER A 396 -15.55 -0.76 -21.73
CA SER A 396 -16.35 -1.87 -21.23
C SER A 396 -17.82 -1.51 -21.09
N SER A 397 -18.72 -2.50 -21.14
CA SER A 397 -20.15 -2.25 -20.95
C SER A 397 -20.46 -1.80 -19.52
N LEU A 398 -19.71 -2.29 -18.52
CA LEU A 398 -19.95 -1.96 -17.10
C LEU A 398 -19.37 -0.59 -16.72
N GLY A 399 -18.14 -0.29 -17.12
CA GLY A 399 -17.42 0.93 -16.71
C GLY A 399 -17.39 2.04 -17.74
N GLY A 400 -17.85 1.79 -18.96
CA GLY A 400 -17.71 2.72 -20.07
C GLY A 400 -16.24 2.91 -20.51
N GLN A 401 -15.96 4.07 -21.10
CA GLN A 401 -14.63 4.43 -21.60
C GLN A 401 -13.79 5.06 -20.49
N THR A 402 -12.68 4.42 -20.12
CA THR A 402 -11.66 5.04 -19.27
C THR A 402 -10.88 6.10 -20.07
N LYS A 403 -10.61 7.26 -19.47
CA LYS A 403 -9.85 8.35 -20.09
C LYS A 403 -8.37 8.27 -19.70
N ASN A 404 -7.47 8.76 -20.55
CA ASN A 404 -6.07 8.94 -20.18
C ASN A 404 -5.90 10.20 -19.31
N PRO A 405 -5.35 10.11 -18.09
CA PRO A 405 -5.14 11.30 -17.25
C PRO A 405 -4.25 12.39 -17.86
N TYR A 406 -3.35 12.05 -18.79
CA TYR A 406 -2.50 13.04 -19.47
C TYR A 406 -3.21 13.77 -20.61
N ASP A 407 -4.22 13.15 -21.21
CA ASP A 407 -5.06 13.73 -22.26
C ASP A 407 -6.43 13.05 -22.24
N LEU A 408 -7.41 13.75 -21.62
CA LEU A 408 -8.77 13.25 -21.40
C LEU A 408 -9.55 12.97 -22.71
N THR A 409 -9.04 13.38 -23.87
CA THR A 409 -9.63 13.09 -25.18
C THR A 409 -9.19 11.73 -25.75
N THR A 410 -8.21 11.09 -25.11
CA THR A 410 -7.62 9.83 -25.55
C THR A 410 -7.88 8.69 -24.56
N ASN A 411 -7.60 7.46 -25.00
CA ASN A 411 -7.67 6.29 -24.15
C ASN A 411 -6.32 6.02 -23.45
N PRO A 412 -6.32 5.37 -22.27
CA PRO A 412 -5.11 5.05 -21.51
C PRO A 412 -4.35 3.83 -22.08
N GLY A 413 -4.60 3.40 -23.32
CA GLY A 413 -4.20 2.07 -23.76
C GLY A 413 -5.05 0.98 -23.08
N GLY A 414 -4.59 -0.27 -23.15
CA GLY A 414 -5.32 -1.39 -22.58
C GLY A 414 -4.75 -2.76 -22.96
N SER A 415 -5.36 -3.84 -22.50
CA SER A 415 -6.64 -3.87 -21.77
C SER A 415 -6.55 -3.47 -20.30
N SER A 416 -5.37 -3.38 -19.67
CA SER A 416 -5.23 -2.95 -18.26
C SER A 416 -5.18 -1.43 -18.10
N GLY A 417 -5.92 -0.68 -18.93
CA GLY A 417 -5.84 0.78 -18.94
C GLY A 417 -6.52 1.44 -17.75
N GLY A 418 -7.47 0.79 -17.07
CA GLY A 418 -7.97 1.29 -15.78
C GLY A 418 -6.88 1.25 -14.71
N THR A 419 -6.11 0.16 -14.60
CA THR A 419 -4.94 0.11 -13.71
C THR A 419 -3.93 1.20 -14.08
N GLY A 420 -3.65 1.38 -15.39
CA GLY A 420 -2.75 2.43 -15.86
C GLY A 420 -3.21 3.84 -15.50
N ALA A 421 -4.47 4.18 -15.78
CA ALA A 421 -5.04 5.49 -15.49
C ALA A 421 -5.12 5.74 -13.97
N ALA A 422 -5.51 4.74 -13.18
CA ALA A 422 -5.58 4.84 -11.72
C ALA A 422 -4.21 5.15 -11.09
N LEU A 423 -3.16 4.47 -11.52
CA LEU A 423 -1.81 4.71 -10.98
C LEU A 423 -1.23 6.05 -11.42
N ALA A 424 -1.48 6.46 -12.67
CA ALA A 424 -1.10 7.78 -13.15
C ALA A 424 -1.81 8.91 -12.39
N ALA A 425 -3.09 8.70 -12.05
CA ALA A 425 -3.89 9.63 -11.24
C ALA A 425 -3.64 9.56 -9.73
N ASN A 426 -2.66 8.74 -9.27
CA ASN A 426 -2.40 8.48 -7.85
C ASN A 426 -3.64 8.01 -7.08
N PHE A 427 -4.37 7.02 -7.59
CA PHE A 427 -5.48 6.35 -6.88
C PHE A 427 -5.03 5.15 -6.03
N GLY A 428 -3.78 4.72 -6.19
CA GLY A 428 -3.14 3.71 -5.36
C GLY A 428 -1.62 3.72 -5.61
N VAL A 429 -0.89 2.81 -4.97
CA VAL A 429 0.59 2.83 -4.99
C VAL A 429 1.14 1.94 -6.11
N ILE A 430 0.73 0.69 -6.11
CA ILE A 430 1.06 -0.31 -7.12
C ILE A 430 -0.22 -0.90 -7.72
N GLY A 431 -0.11 -1.58 -8.85
CA GLY A 431 -1.24 -2.29 -9.40
C GLY A 431 -0.89 -3.54 -10.16
N LEU A 432 -1.91 -4.35 -10.42
CA LEU A 432 -1.82 -5.55 -11.25
C LEU A 432 -2.60 -5.37 -12.55
N GLY A 433 -1.96 -5.76 -13.64
CA GLY A 433 -2.57 -5.93 -14.95
C GLY A 433 -2.45 -7.37 -15.44
N THR A 434 -3.06 -7.67 -16.58
CA THR A 434 -2.83 -8.91 -17.32
C THR A 434 -2.41 -8.60 -18.75
N ASP A 435 -1.60 -9.48 -19.34
CA ASP A 435 -1.04 -9.32 -20.67
C ASP A 435 -1.17 -10.61 -21.47
N THR A 436 -1.88 -10.54 -22.60
CA THR A 436 -1.98 -11.61 -23.62
C THR A 436 -1.24 -11.20 -24.91
N GLY A 437 -0.87 -9.92 -25.02
CA GLY A 437 -0.55 -9.24 -26.27
C GLY A 437 -0.45 -7.73 -26.06
N GLY A 438 0.28 -7.29 -25.03
CA GLY A 438 0.59 -5.89 -24.73
C GLY A 438 -0.24 -5.27 -23.61
N SER A 439 -1.16 -6.03 -23.00
CA SER A 439 -2.14 -5.45 -22.08
C SER A 439 -1.60 -4.99 -20.71
N ILE A 440 -0.34 -5.24 -20.35
CA ILE A 440 0.37 -4.54 -19.25
C ILE A 440 1.20 -3.39 -19.84
N ARG A 441 1.94 -3.68 -20.92
CA ARG A 441 2.98 -2.80 -21.47
C ARG A 441 2.40 -1.57 -22.18
N ILE A 442 1.39 -1.74 -23.02
CA ILE A 442 0.70 -0.65 -23.74
C ILE A 442 0.10 0.37 -22.76
N PRO A 443 -0.71 -0.03 -21.76
CA PRO A 443 -1.22 0.95 -20.80
C PRO A 443 -0.11 1.55 -19.93
N SER A 444 0.95 0.83 -19.57
CA SER A 444 2.10 1.45 -18.88
C SER A 444 2.74 2.55 -19.72
N SER A 445 3.02 2.28 -21.00
CA SER A 445 3.57 3.27 -21.94
C SER A 445 2.69 4.50 -22.11
N ARG A 446 1.36 4.34 -22.15
CA ARG A 446 0.41 5.44 -22.39
C ARG A 446 0.14 6.30 -21.15
N ASN A 447 0.50 5.82 -19.96
CA ASN A 447 0.24 6.48 -18.68
C ASN A 447 1.53 6.85 -17.91
N ALA A 448 2.68 6.87 -18.60
CA ALA A 448 4.00 7.13 -18.00
C ALA A 448 4.28 6.24 -16.77
N LEU A 449 4.05 4.94 -16.91
CA LEU A 449 4.29 3.95 -15.86
C LEU A 449 5.35 2.94 -16.28
N VAL A 450 5.84 2.21 -15.30
CA VAL A 450 6.56 0.96 -15.49
C VAL A 450 5.54 -0.19 -15.53
N GLY A 451 5.74 -1.15 -16.42
CA GLY A 451 4.93 -2.37 -16.51
C GLY A 451 5.78 -3.58 -16.83
N ILE A 452 5.75 -4.58 -15.95
CA ILE A 452 6.49 -5.82 -16.13
C ILE A 452 5.54 -6.90 -16.63
N ARG A 453 5.76 -7.36 -17.85
CA ARG A 453 5.22 -8.61 -18.35
C ARG A 453 6.22 -9.71 -17.98
N PRO A 454 5.96 -10.53 -16.96
CA PRO A 454 6.89 -11.57 -16.57
C PRO A 454 6.95 -12.69 -17.60
N THR A 455 7.96 -13.55 -17.47
CA THR A 455 8.05 -14.83 -18.17
C THR A 455 6.76 -15.64 -17.95
N ILE A 456 6.24 -16.29 -18.99
CA ILE A 456 5.13 -17.23 -18.83
C ILE A 456 5.61 -18.37 -17.92
N GLY A 457 5.02 -18.48 -16.72
CA GLY A 457 5.48 -19.40 -15.69
C GLY A 457 6.01 -18.73 -14.43
N LEU A 458 6.38 -17.45 -14.46
CA LEU A 458 6.87 -16.79 -13.26
C LEU A 458 5.73 -16.46 -12.27
N THR A 459 4.57 -16.04 -12.78
CA THR A 459 3.38 -15.71 -11.99
C THR A 459 2.21 -16.64 -12.33
N SER A 460 1.43 -17.03 -11.32
CA SER A 460 0.25 -17.89 -11.51
C SER A 460 -0.90 -17.14 -12.17
N ARG A 461 -1.63 -17.81 -13.06
CA ARG A 461 -2.84 -17.32 -13.73
C ARG A 461 -4.12 -17.82 -13.05
N GLU A 462 -4.00 -18.58 -11.97
CA GLU A 462 -5.13 -19.11 -11.23
C GLU A 462 -6.01 -18.01 -10.64
N GLY A 463 -7.32 -18.12 -10.88
CA GLY A 463 -8.31 -17.13 -10.47
C GLY A 463 -8.32 -15.85 -11.31
N ILE A 464 -7.77 -15.88 -12.53
CA ILE A 464 -7.89 -14.76 -13.50
C ILE A 464 -8.87 -15.16 -14.60
N ILE A 465 -9.83 -14.29 -14.95
CA ILE A 465 -10.66 -14.49 -16.16
C ILE A 465 -9.72 -14.47 -17.38
N PRO A 466 -9.62 -15.58 -18.12
CA PRO A 466 -8.59 -15.75 -19.13
C PRO A 466 -8.97 -15.11 -20.46
N LEU A 467 -7.97 -14.96 -21.33
CA LEU A 467 -8.15 -14.67 -22.75
C LEU A 467 -7.53 -15.77 -23.63
N ALA A 468 -6.31 -16.20 -23.29
CA ALA A 468 -5.58 -17.27 -23.98
C ALA A 468 -4.44 -17.78 -23.08
N HIS A 469 -4.62 -18.95 -22.44
CA HIS A 469 -3.61 -19.49 -21.53
C HIS A 469 -2.23 -19.71 -22.20
N SER A 470 -2.15 -19.84 -23.52
CA SER A 470 -0.86 -19.93 -24.24
C SER A 470 -0.03 -18.64 -24.21
N GLN A 471 -0.60 -17.52 -23.77
CA GLN A 471 -0.02 -16.18 -23.85
C GLN A 471 -0.19 -15.36 -22.57
N ASP A 472 -1.23 -15.66 -21.79
CA ASP A 472 -1.64 -14.90 -20.63
C ASP A 472 -0.59 -14.93 -19.52
N VAL A 473 -0.34 -13.75 -18.95
CA VAL A 473 0.33 -13.57 -17.66
C VAL A 473 -0.37 -12.45 -16.90
N GLY A 474 -0.30 -12.47 -15.57
CA GLY A 474 -0.50 -11.28 -14.76
C GLY A 474 0.83 -10.72 -14.28
N GLY A 475 0.90 -9.41 -14.08
CA GLY A 475 2.15 -8.76 -13.70
C GLY A 475 1.95 -7.35 -13.16
N PRO A 476 2.98 -6.80 -12.51
CA PRO A 476 2.89 -5.52 -11.82
C PRO A 476 2.99 -4.33 -12.76
N MET A 477 2.32 -3.25 -12.36
CA MET A 477 2.37 -1.91 -12.92
C MET A 477 2.62 -0.93 -11.78
N ALA A 478 3.52 0.02 -11.95
CA ALA A 478 3.83 1.01 -10.93
C ALA A 478 4.38 2.30 -11.54
N ARG A 479 4.50 3.35 -10.72
CA ARG A 479 5.07 4.64 -11.14
C ARG A 479 6.60 4.59 -11.25
N SER A 480 7.25 3.68 -10.51
CA SER A 480 8.70 3.50 -10.50
C SER A 480 9.10 2.05 -10.78
N VAL A 481 10.34 1.83 -11.23
CA VAL A 481 10.90 0.48 -11.42
C VAL A 481 11.04 -0.23 -10.07
N ALA A 482 11.41 0.50 -9.01
CA ALA A 482 11.54 -0.05 -7.66
C ALA A 482 10.22 -0.63 -7.14
N ASP A 483 9.11 0.11 -7.28
CA ASP A 483 7.80 -0.35 -6.82
C ASP A 483 7.29 -1.53 -7.66
N ALA A 484 7.58 -1.55 -8.96
CA ALA A 484 7.26 -2.68 -9.83
C ALA A 484 8.05 -3.95 -9.43
N ALA A 485 9.32 -3.81 -9.04
CA ALA A 485 10.14 -4.91 -8.56
C ALA A 485 9.64 -5.48 -7.22
N ILE A 486 9.29 -4.60 -6.26
CA ILE A 486 8.68 -5.00 -4.98
C ILE A 486 7.37 -5.78 -5.22
N ALA A 487 6.53 -5.30 -6.14
CA ALA A 487 5.30 -5.97 -6.49
C ALA A 487 5.57 -7.34 -7.17
N LEU A 488 6.59 -7.44 -8.03
CA LEU A 488 6.98 -8.69 -8.68
C LEU A 488 7.44 -9.75 -7.67
N ASP A 489 8.26 -9.35 -6.68
CA ASP A 489 8.67 -10.23 -5.57
C ASP A 489 7.46 -10.82 -4.85
N ALA A 490 6.46 -9.99 -4.57
CA ALA A 490 5.28 -10.41 -3.85
C ALA A 490 4.42 -11.42 -4.63
N VAL A 491 4.37 -11.37 -5.97
CA VAL A 491 3.43 -12.17 -6.78
C VAL A 491 4.05 -13.37 -7.48
N SER A 492 5.37 -13.43 -7.62
CA SER A 492 6.08 -14.51 -8.32
C SER A 492 6.12 -15.81 -7.53
N GLY A 493 5.98 -16.97 -8.17
CA GLY A 493 6.14 -18.26 -7.50
C GLY A 493 5.28 -19.39 -8.04
N TYR A 494 5.65 -20.60 -7.63
CA TYR A 494 4.93 -21.83 -7.94
C TYR A 494 3.53 -21.87 -7.32
N ASP A 495 2.56 -22.25 -8.14
CA ASP A 495 1.18 -22.56 -7.78
C ASP A 495 0.82 -23.95 -8.33
N PRO A 496 0.44 -24.91 -7.48
CA PRO A 496 0.02 -26.24 -7.93
C PRO A 496 -1.24 -26.24 -8.81
N ASN A 497 -2.08 -25.20 -8.73
CA ASN A 497 -3.26 -25.05 -9.59
C ASN A 497 -2.93 -24.43 -10.95
N ASP A 498 -1.71 -23.93 -11.12
CA ASP A 498 -1.20 -23.47 -12.39
C ASP A 498 0.16 -24.10 -12.72
N LEU A 499 0.13 -25.29 -13.32
CA LEU A 499 1.31 -26.13 -13.57
C LEU A 499 2.41 -25.46 -14.40
N VAL A 500 2.12 -24.43 -15.21
CA VAL A 500 3.18 -23.71 -15.93
C VAL A 500 4.15 -23.05 -14.96
N THR A 501 3.69 -22.70 -13.76
CA THR A 501 4.52 -22.06 -12.75
C THR A 501 5.59 -22.96 -12.15
N ALA A 502 5.50 -24.27 -12.37
CA ALA A 502 6.56 -25.20 -11.98
C ALA A 502 7.90 -24.84 -12.64
N LEU A 503 7.86 -24.23 -13.84
CA LEU A 503 9.04 -23.79 -14.59
C LEU A 503 9.81 -22.65 -13.89
N SER A 504 9.17 -21.91 -12.98
CA SER A 504 9.85 -20.87 -12.19
C SER A 504 10.76 -21.42 -11.09
N THR A 505 10.60 -22.70 -10.72
CA THR A 505 11.36 -23.30 -9.62
C THR A 505 12.86 -23.27 -9.92
N GLY A 506 13.62 -22.59 -9.06
CA GLY A 506 15.07 -22.41 -9.22
C GLY A 506 15.47 -21.23 -10.12
N ASN A 507 14.51 -20.55 -10.75
CA ASN A 507 14.76 -19.38 -11.61
C ASN A 507 14.36 -18.05 -10.96
N ILE A 508 13.62 -18.07 -9.84
CA ILE A 508 13.27 -16.86 -9.09
C ILE A 508 14.49 -16.45 -8.24
N PRO A 509 15.00 -15.21 -8.36
CA PRO A 509 16.07 -14.71 -7.49
C PRO A 509 15.57 -14.59 -6.05
N LYS A 510 16.47 -14.27 -5.12
CA LYS A 510 16.09 -14.00 -3.73
C LYS A 510 15.14 -12.79 -3.64
N SER A 511 15.43 -11.74 -4.40
CA SER A 511 14.64 -10.52 -4.49
C SER A 511 14.91 -9.85 -5.84
N TYR A 512 13.87 -9.40 -6.53
CA TYR A 512 13.98 -8.58 -7.73
C TYR A 512 14.48 -7.17 -7.41
N THR A 513 14.28 -6.69 -6.18
CA THR A 513 14.88 -5.45 -5.70
C THR A 513 16.41 -5.48 -5.65
N ASP A 514 17.04 -6.67 -5.62
CA ASP A 514 18.51 -6.80 -5.63
C ASP A 514 19.13 -6.32 -6.97
N TYR A 515 18.29 -6.12 -7.99
CA TYR A 515 18.69 -5.63 -9.31
C TYR A 515 18.54 -4.11 -9.48
N LEU A 516 18.12 -3.38 -8.43
CA LEU A 516 18.00 -1.92 -8.46
C LEU A 516 19.38 -1.25 -8.40
N ASP A 517 20.07 -1.24 -9.54
CA ASP A 517 21.42 -0.71 -9.71
C ASP A 517 21.41 0.53 -10.63
N LYS A 518 21.72 1.70 -10.05
CA LYS A 518 21.78 2.98 -10.77
C LYS A 518 22.85 3.00 -11.87
N ASP A 519 23.88 2.17 -11.74
CA ASP A 519 24.96 2.03 -12.71
C ASP A 519 24.69 0.88 -13.69
N GLY A 520 23.45 0.35 -13.70
CA GLY A 520 23.11 -0.89 -14.38
C GLY A 520 23.26 -0.90 -15.90
N LEU A 521 23.33 0.28 -16.53
CA LEU A 521 23.62 0.43 -17.96
C LEU A 521 25.11 0.37 -18.30
N LYS A 522 26.01 0.53 -17.32
CA LYS A 522 27.46 0.55 -17.55
C LYS A 522 27.93 -0.82 -18.03
N GLY A 523 28.41 -0.88 -19.27
CA GLY A 523 28.87 -2.11 -19.91
C GLY A 523 27.76 -3.01 -20.45
N ALA A 524 26.48 -2.61 -20.32
CA ALA A 524 25.36 -3.34 -20.89
C ALA A 524 25.39 -3.32 -22.42
N LYS A 525 24.85 -4.35 -23.06
CA LYS A 525 24.71 -4.47 -24.52
C LYS A 525 23.24 -4.57 -24.91
N ILE A 526 22.74 -3.55 -25.59
CA ILE A 526 21.33 -3.41 -25.94
C ILE A 526 21.18 -3.41 -27.46
N GLY A 527 20.39 -4.35 -27.99
CA GLY A 527 20.07 -4.43 -29.41
C GLY A 527 18.79 -3.66 -29.73
N VAL A 528 18.86 -2.64 -30.59
CA VAL A 528 17.72 -1.80 -30.95
C VAL A 528 17.07 -2.28 -32.23
N ILE A 529 15.77 -2.57 -32.18
CA ILE A 529 15.00 -3.01 -33.34
C ILE A 529 14.31 -1.81 -33.96
N ARG A 530 15.04 -1.06 -34.80
CA ARG A 530 14.58 0.20 -35.42
C ARG A 530 13.34 0.04 -36.30
N SER A 531 13.16 -1.14 -36.90
CA SER A 531 11.96 -1.47 -37.69
C SER A 531 10.67 -1.51 -36.86
N LEU A 532 10.78 -1.49 -35.53
CA LEU A 532 9.69 -1.42 -34.56
C LEU A 532 9.69 -0.07 -33.81
N SER A 533 10.06 1.02 -34.48
CA SER A 533 9.79 2.38 -33.99
C SER A 533 8.32 2.77 -34.24
N THR A 534 7.86 3.85 -33.62
CA THR A 534 6.51 4.42 -33.82
C THR A 534 6.54 5.67 -34.72
N GLY A 535 7.68 5.97 -35.36
CA GLY A 535 7.90 7.24 -36.06
C GLY A 535 8.18 8.43 -35.12
N ASN A 536 8.16 8.23 -33.79
CA ASN A 536 8.69 9.20 -32.83
C ASN A 536 10.22 9.06 -32.70
N ASP A 537 10.91 9.30 -33.82
CA ASP A 537 12.33 9.01 -33.94
C ASP A 537 13.18 9.91 -33.03
N ALA A 538 12.74 11.15 -32.74
CA ALA A 538 13.48 12.07 -31.89
C ALA A 538 13.58 11.56 -30.45
N ALA A 539 12.46 11.21 -29.82
CA ALA A 539 12.46 10.80 -28.43
C ALA A 539 12.98 9.36 -28.24
N PHE A 540 12.73 8.49 -29.22
CA PHE A 540 13.38 7.18 -29.28
C PHE A 540 14.91 7.34 -29.37
N THR A 541 15.40 8.21 -30.25
CA THR A 541 16.84 8.48 -30.41
C THR A 541 17.44 9.05 -29.14
N ALA A 542 16.79 10.05 -28.54
CA ALA A 542 17.22 10.64 -27.28
C ALA A 542 17.35 9.60 -26.14
N ALA A 543 16.39 8.68 -26.02
CA ALA A 543 16.47 7.59 -25.05
C ALA A 543 17.65 6.65 -25.35
N THR A 544 17.86 6.26 -26.61
CA THR A 544 19.02 5.41 -26.98
C THR A 544 20.37 6.10 -26.78
N ASP A 545 20.45 7.41 -27.02
CA ASP A 545 21.66 8.18 -26.81
C ASP A 545 21.94 8.37 -25.31
N LYS A 546 20.89 8.57 -24.50
CA LYS A 546 21.04 8.59 -23.05
C LYS A 546 21.53 7.25 -22.50
N MET A 547 21.06 6.12 -23.04
CA MET A 547 21.60 4.81 -22.66
C MET A 547 23.10 4.67 -22.99
N LYS A 548 23.54 5.19 -24.14
CA LYS A 548 24.98 5.23 -24.51
C LYS A 548 25.80 6.10 -23.56
N GLU A 549 25.27 7.29 -23.21
CA GLU A 549 25.89 8.21 -22.26
C GLU A 549 26.11 7.54 -20.89
N LEU A 550 25.16 6.70 -20.46
CA LEU A 550 25.23 5.93 -19.21
C LEU A 550 26.13 4.68 -19.32
N GLY A 551 26.81 4.48 -20.45
CA GLY A 551 27.82 3.45 -20.63
C GLY A 551 27.32 2.16 -21.28
N ALA A 552 26.11 2.13 -21.83
CA ALA A 552 25.63 0.98 -22.59
C ALA A 552 26.17 1.00 -24.03
N THR A 553 26.53 -0.17 -24.53
CA THR A 553 26.73 -0.41 -25.97
C THR A 553 25.36 -0.62 -26.61
N VAL A 554 24.95 0.33 -27.45
CA VAL A 554 23.67 0.28 -28.17
C VAL A 554 23.94 0.03 -29.64
N ILE A 555 23.44 -1.10 -30.16
CA ILE A 555 23.62 -1.50 -31.56
C ILE A 555 22.29 -1.77 -32.24
N ASP A 556 22.15 -1.44 -33.51
CA ASP A 556 20.94 -1.77 -34.25
C ASP A 556 20.95 -3.26 -34.65
N VAL A 557 19.82 -3.94 -34.46
CA VAL A 557 19.65 -5.36 -34.77
C VAL A 557 18.33 -5.62 -35.48
N THR A 558 18.24 -6.76 -36.18
CA THR A 558 17.02 -7.22 -36.85
C THR A 558 16.61 -8.57 -36.31
N ILE A 559 15.32 -8.81 -36.09
CA ILE A 559 14.81 -10.13 -35.70
C ILE A 559 14.69 -11.02 -36.94
N PRO A 560 15.34 -12.20 -36.99
CA PRO A 560 15.09 -13.20 -38.02
C PRO A 560 13.60 -13.52 -38.10
N ASN A 561 13.06 -13.70 -39.31
CA ASN A 561 11.64 -14.03 -39.51
C ASN A 561 10.64 -13.02 -38.91
N GLN A 562 11.05 -11.78 -38.61
CA GLN A 562 10.20 -10.78 -37.95
C GLN A 562 8.82 -10.66 -38.59
N SER A 563 8.74 -10.48 -39.91
CA SER A 563 7.45 -10.33 -40.61
C SER A 563 6.54 -11.55 -40.46
N LYS A 564 7.10 -12.77 -40.42
CA LYS A 564 6.34 -14.00 -40.20
C LYS A 564 5.83 -14.08 -38.76
N ILE A 565 6.71 -13.80 -37.79
CA ILE A 565 6.36 -13.77 -36.36
C ILE A 565 5.23 -12.77 -36.10
N LEU A 566 5.40 -11.54 -36.59
CA LEU A 566 4.43 -10.47 -36.46
C LEU A 566 3.18 -10.68 -37.31
N GLY A 567 3.19 -11.66 -38.22
CA GLY A 567 2.04 -12.07 -39.03
C GLY A 567 1.11 -13.09 -38.35
N TYR A 568 1.59 -13.87 -37.38
CA TYR A 568 0.76 -14.87 -36.70
C TYR A 568 -0.40 -14.24 -35.93
N ALA A 569 -1.59 -14.79 -36.10
CA ALA A 569 -2.75 -14.43 -35.31
C ALA A 569 -2.55 -14.76 -33.82
N SER A 570 -3.26 -14.02 -32.96
CA SER A 570 -3.33 -14.34 -31.53
C SER A 570 -4.18 -15.60 -31.34
N LEU A 571 -3.72 -16.54 -30.51
CA LEU A 571 -4.45 -17.78 -30.23
C LEU A 571 -5.69 -17.54 -29.38
N SER A 572 -5.86 -16.36 -28.80
CA SER A 572 -7.11 -15.98 -28.15
C SER A 572 -8.32 -16.24 -29.03
N GLY A 573 -8.20 -16.04 -30.36
CA GLY A 573 -9.29 -16.27 -31.31
C GLY A 573 -9.84 -17.70 -31.29
N THR A 574 -9.01 -18.63 -30.84
CA THR A 574 -9.27 -20.06 -30.78
C THR A 574 -9.46 -20.56 -29.34
N GLU A 575 -8.66 -20.06 -28.39
CA GLU A 575 -8.61 -20.55 -27.00
C GLU A 575 -9.72 -19.98 -26.11
N PHE A 576 -10.12 -18.72 -26.33
CA PHE A 576 -10.95 -17.96 -25.38
C PHE A 576 -12.21 -18.69 -24.91
N LYS A 577 -12.95 -19.33 -25.83
CA LYS A 577 -14.18 -20.06 -25.47
C LYS A 577 -13.90 -21.15 -24.44
N PHE A 578 -12.86 -21.94 -24.64
CA PHE A 578 -12.54 -23.09 -23.79
C PHE A 578 -12.02 -22.60 -22.44
N ASP A 579 -11.07 -21.67 -22.45
CA ASP A 579 -10.49 -21.11 -21.24
C ASP A 579 -11.55 -20.39 -20.39
N LEU A 580 -12.44 -19.59 -21.01
CA LEU A 580 -13.53 -18.93 -20.29
C LEU A 580 -14.54 -19.93 -19.72
N ASN A 581 -14.95 -20.93 -20.50
CA ASN A 581 -15.91 -21.94 -20.03
C ASN A 581 -15.33 -22.74 -18.84
N ASP A 582 -14.04 -23.08 -18.88
CA ASP A 582 -13.36 -23.74 -17.77
C ASP A 582 -13.31 -22.84 -16.52
N TYR A 583 -13.01 -21.55 -16.68
CA TYR A 583 -13.11 -20.57 -15.60
C TYR A 583 -14.53 -20.49 -15.03
N LEU A 584 -15.56 -20.35 -15.87
CA LEU A 584 -16.95 -20.28 -15.41
C LEU A 584 -17.36 -21.56 -14.68
N ALA A 585 -16.92 -22.73 -15.14
CA ALA A 585 -17.17 -24.00 -14.47
C ALA A 585 -16.50 -24.06 -13.08
N SER A 586 -15.30 -23.48 -12.92
CA SER A 586 -14.58 -23.42 -11.64
C SER A 586 -15.31 -22.62 -10.56
N LEU A 587 -16.18 -21.68 -10.96
CA LEU A 587 -17.02 -20.89 -10.04
C LEU A 587 -18.19 -21.72 -9.46
N GLY A 588 -18.44 -22.93 -9.99
CA GLY A 588 -19.46 -23.85 -9.51
C GLY A 588 -20.88 -23.32 -9.67
N ALA A 589 -21.71 -23.54 -8.65
CA ALA A 589 -23.12 -23.17 -8.67
C ALA A 589 -23.33 -21.65 -8.79
N ASN A 590 -22.41 -20.85 -8.23
CA ASN A 590 -22.50 -19.39 -8.16
C ASN A 590 -22.15 -18.68 -9.47
N ALA A 591 -21.63 -19.39 -10.48
CA ALA A 591 -21.31 -18.78 -11.77
C ALA A 591 -22.58 -18.20 -12.42
N PRO A 592 -22.63 -16.88 -12.73
CA PRO A 592 -23.81 -16.24 -13.33
C PRO A 592 -24.18 -16.81 -14.70
N TYR A 593 -23.18 -17.29 -15.42
CA TYR A 593 -23.29 -17.98 -16.70
C TYR A 593 -22.39 -19.21 -16.70
N LYS A 594 -22.75 -20.24 -17.48
CA LYS A 594 -21.97 -21.48 -17.60
C LYS A 594 -21.12 -21.53 -18.86
N THR A 595 -21.49 -20.76 -19.90
CA THR A 595 -20.78 -20.77 -21.18
C THR A 595 -20.72 -19.41 -21.85
N LEU A 596 -19.76 -19.24 -22.77
CA LEU A 596 -19.68 -18.10 -23.68
C LEU A 596 -20.96 -17.91 -24.51
N THR A 597 -21.58 -19.00 -24.95
CA THR A 597 -22.85 -18.96 -25.70
C THR A 597 -23.96 -18.27 -24.88
N GLU A 598 -24.09 -18.58 -23.59
CA GLU A 598 -25.07 -17.95 -22.71
C GLU A 598 -24.76 -16.46 -22.49
N ILE A 599 -23.48 -16.10 -22.33
CA ILE A 599 -23.03 -14.69 -22.22
C ILE A 599 -23.38 -13.91 -23.49
N ILE A 600 -23.18 -14.48 -24.68
CA ILE A 600 -23.55 -13.83 -25.95
C ILE A 600 -25.07 -13.66 -26.05
N ALA A 601 -25.84 -14.66 -25.57
CA ALA A 601 -27.29 -14.66 -25.61
C ALA A 601 -27.93 -13.64 -24.67
N SER A 602 -27.30 -13.32 -23.53
CA SER A 602 -27.81 -12.31 -22.59
C SER A 602 -27.83 -10.90 -23.19
N ASN A 603 -26.95 -10.64 -24.17
CA ASN A 603 -26.75 -9.34 -24.78
C ASN A 603 -26.22 -8.25 -23.82
N ASP A 604 -25.84 -8.61 -22.60
CA ASP A 604 -25.26 -7.72 -21.57
C ASP A 604 -23.73 -7.59 -21.72
N ILE A 605 -23.28 -7.47 -22.97
CA ILE A 605 -21.89 -7.35 -23.38
C ILE A 605 -21.69 -6.05 -24.17
N LEU A 606 -20.44 -5.62 -24.30
CA LEU A 606 -20.07 -4.52 -25.17
C LEU A 606 -20.41 -4.89 -26.63
N GLN A 607 -21.38 -4.17 -27.21
CA GLN A 607 -21.95 -4.56 -28.51
C GLN A 607 -20.94 -4.51 -29.67
N SER A 608 -19.95 -3.63 -29.60
CA SER A 608 -18.90 -3.52 -30.62
C SER A 608 -18.01 -4.76 -30.72
N GLN A 609 -17.94 -5.62 -29.69
CA GLN A 609 -17.16 -6.85 -29.70
C GLN A 609 -17.98 -8.13 -29.92
N LYS A 610 -19.32 -8.03 -30.00
CA LYS A 610 -20.23 -9.18 -30.13
C LYS A 610 -19.87 -10.10 -31.30
N SER A 611 -19.52 -9.54 -32.45
CA SER A 611 -19.09 -10.33 -33.62
C SER A 611 -17.81 -11.13 -33.36
N SER A 612 -16.85 -10.58 -32.61
CA SER A 612 -15.64 -11.31 -32.23
C SER A 612 -15.95 -12.42 -31.23
N MET A 613 -16.86 -12.19 -30.28
CA MET A 613 -17.31 -13.23 -29.34
C MET A 613 -18.00 -14.39 -30.07
N ILE A 614 -18.89 -14.11 -31.04
CA ILE A 614 -19.55 -15.14 -31.87
C ILE A 614 -18.51 -15.94 -32.66
N GLN A 615 -17.50 -15.28 -33.25
CA GLN A 615 -16.43 -15.99 -33.96
C GLN A 615 -15.65 -16.95 -33.06
N ARG A 616 -15.34 -16.54 -31.82
CA ARG A 616 -14.67 -17.39 -30.82
C ARG A 616 -15.59 -18.52 -30.34
N ASP A 617 -16.88 -18.25 -30.19
CA ASP A 617 -17.85 -19.28 -29.78
C ASP A 617 -18.09 -20.33 -30.87
N ASN A 618 -17.90 -19.99 -32.15
CA ASN A 618 -17.97 -20.93 -33.26
C ASN A 618 -16.80 -21.92 -33.33
N VAL A 619 -15.75 -21.76 -32.51
CA VAL A 619 -14.67 -22.73 -32.41
C VAL A 619 -15.19 -23.97 -31.66
N THR A 620 -15.18 -25.11 -32.34
CA THR A 620 -15.77 -26.36 -31.83
C THR A 620 -14.78 -27.25 -31.11
N THR A 621 -13.48 -27.18 -31.43
CA THR A 621 -12.44 -27.97 -30.79
C THR A 621 -11.05 -27.32 -30.93
N LEU A 622 -10.21 -27.51 -29.91
CA LEU A 622 -8.77 -27.22 -29.98
C LEU A 622 -7.97 -28.37 -30.59
N GLU A 623 -8.58 -29.54 -30.80
CA GLU A 623 -7.90 -30.74 -31.33
C GLU A 623 -7.72 -30.72 -32.85
N THR A 624 -7.27 -29.58 -33.38
CA THR A 624 -6.99 -29.40 -34.80
C THR A 624 -5.49 -29.36 -35.06
N LEU A 625 -5.06 -29.94 -36.19
CA LEU A 625 -3.66 -29.88 -36.60
C LEU A 625 -3.18 -28.43 -36.75
N ASN A 626 -4.04 -27.54 -37.24
CA ASN A 626 -3.71 -26.13 -37.43
C ASN A 626 -3.45 -25.43 -36.10
N TYR A 627 -4.31 -25.65 -35.09
CA TYR A 627 -4.08 -25.09 -33.75
C TYR A 627 -2.76 -25.56 -33.15
N TYR A 628 -2.47 -26.88 -33.19
CA TYR A 628 -1.21 -27.40 -32.64
C TYR A 628 0.02 -26.91 -33.40
N LYS A 629 -0.07 -26.76 -34.72
CA LYS A 629 0.99 -26.18 -35.54
C LYS A 629 1.21 -24.71 -35.20
N ASP A 630 0.15 -23.92 -35.15
CA ASP A 630 0.26 -22.49 -34.82
C ASP A 630 0.82 -22.30 -33.42
N LEU A 631 0.34 -23.05 -32.43
CA LEU A 631 0.87 -23.03 -31.06
C LEU A 631 2.37 -23.34 -31.02
N TRP A 632 2.81 -24.43 -31.66
CA TRP A 632 4.19 -24.86 -31.60
C TRP A 632 5.12 -24.03 -32.50
N GLU A 633 4.79 -23.86 -33.78
CA GLU A 633 5.64 -23.17 -34.76
C GLU A 633 5.78 -21.69 -34.43
N ARG A 634 4.71 -21.01 -34.02
CA ARG A 634 4.78 -19.59 -33.63
C ARG A 634 5.70 -19.39 -32.45
N THR A 635 5.48 -20.14 -31.37
CA THR A 635 6.26 -19.99 -30.14
C THR A 635 7.71 -20.36 -30.38
N LYS A 636 7.96 -21.52 -31.01
CA LYS A 636 9.32 -21.97 -31.32
C LYS A 636 10.06 -21.01 -32.26
N LEU A 637 9.42 -20.54 -33.33
CA LEU A 637 10.05 -19.60 -34.26
C LEU A 637 10.39 -18.28 -33.57
N THR A 638 9.49 -17.78 -32.72
CA THR A 638 9.70 -16.53 -31.98
C THR A 638 10.84 -16.68 -30.99
N GLN A 639 10.85 -17.75 -30.18
CA GLN A 639 11.93 -18.05 -29.24
C GLN A 639 13.28 -18.19 -29.95
N GLN A 640 13.35 -18.99 -31.02
CA GLN A 640 14.59 -19.19 -31.78
C GLN A 640 15.11 -17.88 -32.37
N SER A 641 14.23 -17.05 -32.95
CA SER A 641 14.64 -15.80 -33.57
C SER A 641 15.11 -14.77 -32.54
N LEU A 642 14.44 -14.67 -31.38
CA LEU A 642 14.86 -13.77 -30.30
C LEU A 642 16.15 -14.26 -29.63
N THR A 643 16.26 -15.55 -29.30
CA THR A 643 17.47 -16.15 -28.73
C THR A 643 18.66 -16.00 -29.68
N GLN A 644 18.45 -16.15 -30.99
CA GLN A 644 19.49 -15.93 -31.98
C GLN A 644 20.03 -14.49 -31.92
N VAL A 645 19.15 -13.48 -31.97
CA VAL A 645 19.57 -12.07 -31.90
C VAL A 645 20.28 -11.74 -30.60
N LEU A 646 19.72 -12.19 -29.48
CA LEU A 646 20.30 -11.99 -28.15
C LEU A 646 21.67 -12.68 -28.03
N GLY A 647 21.84 -13.85 -28.64
CA GLY A 647 23.07 -14.65 -28.59
C GLY A 647 24.18 -14.15 -29.52
N GLU A 648 23.89 -13.95 -30.81
CA GLU A 648 24.88 -13.57 -31.84
C GLU A 648 25.61 -12.27 -31.50
N ASN A 649 24.92 -11.36 -30.81
CA ASN A 649 25.45 -10.05 -30.44
C ASN A 649 25.82 -9.96 -28.94
N SER A 650 25.70 -11.07 -28.18
CA SER A 650 25.90 -11.11 -26.73
C SER A 650 25.14 -9.99 -26.00
N LEU A 651 23.86 -9.80 -26.35
CA LEU A 651 23.02 -8.74 -25.81
C LEU A 651 22.46 -9.13 -24.44
N ASP A 652 22.30 -8.16 -23.56
CA ASP A 652 21.54 -8.29 -22.33
C ASP A 652 20.03 -8.20 -22.62
N ALA A 653 19.64 -7.33 -23.55
CA ALA A 653 18.25 -7.15 -23.94
C ALA A 653 18.12 -6.60 -25.37
N VAL A 654 16.92 -6.72 -25.94
CA VAL A 654 16.51 -5.95 -27.13
C VAL A 654 15.55 -4.83 -26.75
N LEU A 655 15.64 -3.70 -27.43
CA LEU A 655 14.88 -2.47 -27.18
C LEU A 655 14.04 -2.08 -28.41
N TYR A 656 12.77 -1.74 -28.19
CA TYR A 656 11.86 -1.24 -29.22
C TYR A 656 10.74 -0.38 -28.61
N ALA A 657 9.93 0.26 -29.45
CA ALA A 657 8.84 1.11 -28.95
C ALA A 657 7.67 0.24 -28.51
N THR A 658 7.16 0.47 -27.29
CA THR A 658 6.13 -0.37 -26.67
C THR A 658 4.85 -0.47 -27.51
N THR A 659 4.46 0.62 -28.19
CA THR A 659 3.22 0.69 -28.98
C THR A 659 3.44 0.58 -30.49
N SER A 660 4.56 0.00 -30.95
CA SER A 660 4.83 -0.14 -32.39
C SER A 660 4.08 -1.33 -33.00
N GLY A 661 3.00 -1.04 -33.74
CA GLY A 661 2.28 -2.03 -34.57
C GLY A 661 1.99 -3.34 -33.82
N ASN A 662 2.50 -4.45 -34.35
CA ASN A 662 2.34 -5.80 -33.79
C ASN A 662 3.50 -6.23 -32.87
N ALA A 663 4.41 -5.32 -32.46
CA ALA A 663 5.56 -5.65 -31.61
C ALA A 663 5.17 -6.28 -30.26
N ASN A 664 3.96 -5.97 -29.78
CA ASN A 664 3.34 -6.59 -28.61
C ASN A 664 3.30 -8.13 -28.66
N ARG A 665 3.42 -8.73 -29.86
CA ARG A 665 3.46 -10.19 -30.09
C ARG A 665 4.78 -10.84 -29.68
N LEU A 666 5.91 -10.12 -29.66
CA LEU A 666 7.23 -10.73 -29.44
C LEU A 666 7.30 -11.46 -28.08
N SER A 667 7.15 -10.72 -26.98
CA SER A 667 7.14 -11.30 -25.62
C SER A 667 5.95 -12.23 -25.38
N ALA A 668 4.78 -11.92 -25.95
CA ALA A 668 3.59 -12.76 -25.78
C ALA A 668 3.73 -14.14 -26.44
N TYR A 669 4.37 -14.21 -27.60
CA TYR A 669 4.49 -15.45 -28.36
C TYR A 669 5.72 -16.27 -27.97
N SER A 670 6.81 -15.62 -27.52
CA SER A 670 7.97 -16.33 -26.99
C SER A 670 7.78 -16.81 -25.56
N GLY A 671 6.93 -16.13 -24.78
CA GLY A 671 6.85 -16.30 -23.33
C GLY A 671 7.98 -15.63 -22.55
N PHE A 672 8.88 -14.89 -23.23
CA PHE A 672 9.98 -14.17 -22.59
C PHE A 672 9.50 -12.91 -21.87
N PRO A 673 10.20 -12.44 -20.84
CA PRO A 673 9.81 -11.26 -20.10
C PRO A 673 10.06 -9.98 -20.89
N ALA A 674 9.27 -8.96 -20.58
CA ALA A 674 9.47 -7.62 -21.08
C ALA A 674 9.09 -6.56 -20.03
N ILE A 675 9.83 -5.46 -20.00
CA ILE A 675 9.54 -4.29 -19.16
C ILE A 675 9.29 -3.08 -20.06
N SER A 676 8.13 -2.45 -19.90
CA SER A 676 7.85 -1.12 -20.47
C SER A 676 8.15 -0.06 -19.41
N PHE A 677 8.80 1.04 -19.82
CA PHE A 677 9.13 2.16 -18.95
C PHE A 677 9.01 3.50 -19.70
N PRO A 678 8.80 4.62 -18.99
CA PRO A 678 8.66 5.94 -19.61
C PRO A 678 9.93 6.37 -20.35
N ALA A 679 9.76 6.86 -21.58
CA ALA A 679 10.86 7.35 -22.41
C ALA A 679 10.65 8.78 -22.93
N GLY A 680 9.53 9.41 -22.57
CA GLY A 680 9.24 10.82 -22.81
C GLY A 680 7.78 11.05 -23.20
N TYR A 681 7.53 12.13 -23.94
CA TYR A 681 6.17 12.56 -24.32
C TYR A 681 6.10 12.98 -25.78
N THR A 682 4.93 12.81 -26.39
CA THR A 682 4.57 13.35 -27.70
C THR A 682 3.23 14.07 -27.56
N ASN A 683 3.19 15.37 -27.84
CA ASN A 683 1.99 16.19 -27.66
C ASN A 683 1.36 16.01 -26.26
N GLN A 684 2.18 16.01 -25.20
CA GLN A 684 1.80 15.78 -23.79
C GLN A 684 1.31 14.36 -23.44
N VAL A 685 1.15 13.46 -24.43
CA VAL A 685 0.85 12.05 -24.17
C VAL A 685 2.15 11.28 -23.93
N PRO A 686 2.26 10.51 -22.84
CA PRO A 686 3.42 9.67 -22.59
C PRO A 686 3.68 8.67 -23.71
N PHE A 687 4.96 8.42 -23.98
CA PHE A 687 5.39 7.23 -24.71
C PHE A 687 6.46 6.48 -23.90
N GLY A 688 6.51 5.17 -24.11
CA GLY A 688 7.44 4.27 -23.45
C GLY A 688 8.24 3.46 -24.44
N LEU A 689 9.37 2.96 -23.94
CA LEU A 689 10.15 1.93 -24.62
C LEU A 689 10.00 0.61 -23.87
N GLU A 690 10.27 -0.47 -24.57
CA GLU A 690 10.20 -1.82 -24.06
C GLU A 690 11.55 -2.52 -24.21
N LEU A 691 12.06 -3.05 -23.10
CA LEU A 691 13.17 -3.99 -23.09
C LEU A 691 12.62 -5.41 -23.01
N LEU A 692 13.09 -6.30 -23.88
CA LEU A 692 12.77 -7.73 -23.88
C LEU A 692 14.06 -8.53 -23.63
N GLY A 693 13.96 -9.48 -22.71
CA GLY A 693 15.08 -10.30 -22.24
C GLY A 693 14.95 -11.78 -22.58
N ARG A 694 15.84 -12.59 -22.00
CA ARG A 694 15.73 -14.06 -22.03
C ARG A 694 14.68 -14.54 -21.02
N GLU A 695 14.23 -15.77 -21.18
CA GLU A 695 13.38 -16.46 -20.20
C GLU A 695 14.00 -16.36 -18.79
N TYR A 696 13.20 -15.94 -17.81
CA TYR A 696 13.58 -15.70 -16.40
C TYR A 696 14.67 -14.63 -16.16
N ASP A 697 14.89 -13.73 -17.11
CA ASP A 697 15.88 -12.65 -17.02
C ASP A 697 15.26 -11.30 -16.62
N GLU A 698 14.13 -11.31 -15.88
CA GLU A 698 13.46 -10.09 -15.41
C GLU A 698 14.41 -9.19 -14.60
N GLY A 699 15.33 -9.79 -13.83
CA GLY A 699 16.32 -9.05 -13.05
C GLY A 699 17.21 -8.16 -13.91
N THR A 700 17.71 -8.66 -15.04
CA THR A 700 18.49 -7.84 -15.99
C THR A 700 17.65 -6.71 -16.57
N LEU A 701 16.40 -6.98 -16.93
CA LEU A 701 15.49 -5.96 -17.45
C LEU A 701 15.21 -4.85 -16.42
N ILE A 702 14.98 -5.23 -15.15
CA ILE A 702 14.80 -4.30 -14.02
C ILE A 702 16.05 -3.45 -13.84
N LYS A 703 17.24 -4.06 -13.85
CA LYS A 703 18.52 -3.36 -13.73
C LYS A 703 18.70 -2.29 -14.80
N LEU A 704 18.47 -2.63 -16.06
CA LEU A 704 18.62 -1.69 -17.19
C LEU A 704 17.60 -0.56 -17.13
N ALA A 705 16.32 -0.89 -16.86
CA ALA A 705 15.26 0.11 -16.76
C ALA A 705 15.45 1.05 -15.57
N TYR A 706 15.89 0.53 -14.42
CA TYR A 706 16.14 1.33 -13.21
C TYR A 706 17.27 2.32 -13.44
N ALA A 707 18.40 1.90 -14.01
CA ALA A 707 19.50 2.82 -14.35
C ALA A 707 19.04 3.94 -15.29
N PHE A 708 18.20 3.64 -16.29
CA PHE A 708 17.62 4.65 -17.18
C PHE A 708 16.67 5.60 -16.44
N GLU A 709 15.77 5.05 -15.61
CA GLU A 709 14.81 5.81 -14.81
C GLU A 709 15.53 6.79 -13.87
N GLN A 710 16.51 6.31 -13.10
CA GLN A 710 17.26 7.13 -12.12
C GLN A 710 18.13 8.19 -12.78
N ALA A 711 18.52 8.02 -14.04
CA ALA A 711 19.29 9.02 -14.76
C ALA A 711 18.42 10.10 -15.43
N THR A 712 17.11 9.90 -15.53
CA THR A 712 16.25 10.73 -16.37
C THR A 712 15.01 11.27 -15.69
N HIS A 713 14.42 10.53 -14.74
CA HIS A 713 13.21 10.90 -14.00
C HIS A 713 12.09 11.47 -14.90
N LEU A 714 11.87 10.86 -16.08
CA LEU A 714 10.98 11.42 -17.12
C LEU A 714 9.50 11.41 -16.74
N ARG A 715 9.09 10.56 -15.81
CA ARG A 715 7.70 10.52 -15.37
C ARG A 715 7.34 11.87 -14.72
N THR A 716 6.23 12.45 -15.16
CA THR A 716 5.60 13.61 -14.53
C THR A 716 4.17 13.25 -14.19
N MET A 717 3.60 13.87 -13.16
CA MET A 717 2.21 13.66 -12.78
C MET A 717 1.26 14.34 -13.80
N PRO A 718 0.11 13.74 -14.14
CA PRO A 718 -0.89 14.38 -14.99
C PRO A 718 -1.53 15.60 -14.30
N ALA A 719 -1.74 16.67 -15.06
CA ALA A 719 -2.35 17.91 -14.55
C ALA A 719 -3.86 17.78 -14.27
N SER A 720 -4.53 16.76 -14.82
CA SER A 720 -5.98 16.57 -14.69
C SER A 720 -6.43 16.12 -13.29
N THR A 721 -5.51 15.61 -12.46
CA THR A 721 -5.79 15.09 -11.12
C THR A 721 -4.76 15.64 -10.10
N PRO A 722 -4.80 16.95 -9.80
CA PRO A 722 -3.85 17.59 -8.88
C PRO A 722 -3.94 17.01 -7.45
N ALA A 723 -3.03 17.44 -6.57
CA ALA A 723 -3.13 17.12 -5.15
C ALA A 723 -4.44 17.70 -4.56
N LEU A 724 -5.06 16.97 -3.64
CA LEU A 724 -6.20 17.49 -2.88
C LEU A 724 -5.69 18.38 -1.75
N THR A 725 -6.43 19.43 -1.44
CA THR A 725 -6.23 20.21 -0.21
C THR A 725 -6.66 19.39 1.02
N PRO A 726 -6.14 19.68 2.23
CA PRO A 726 -6.59 19.01 3.45
C PRO A 726 -8.12 19.11 3.71
N GLU A 727 -8.73 20.20 3.26
CA GLU A 727 -10.17 20.44 3.33
C GLU A 727 -10.96 19.55 2.36
N GLU A 728 -10.39 19.22 1.19
CA GLU A 728 -11.00 18.27 0.24
C GLU A 728 -10.82 16.83 0.71
N GLU A 729 -9.66 16.49 1.28
CA GLU A 729 -9.41 15.16 1.86
C GLU A 729 -10.35 14.84 3.04
N SER A 730 -10.68 15.85 3.86
CA SER A 730 -11.56 15.69 5.03
C SER A 730 -13.05 15.67 4.70
N LYS A 731 -13.45 16.04 3.48
CA LYS A 731 -14.85 16.01 3.00
C LYS A 731 -15.32 14.62 2.58
N LEU A 732 -14.51 13.59 2.78
CA LEU A 732 -14.87 12.22 2.45
C LEU A 732 -16.08 11.77 3.29
N VAL A 733 -17.28 11.94 2.73
CA VAL A 733 -18.46 11.23 3.20
C VAL A 733 -18.43 9.88 2.49
N LEU A 734 -17.82 8.88 3.12
CA LEU A 734 -18.03 7.50 2.70
C LEU A 734 -19.50 7.18 2.99
N THR A 735 -20.38 7.39 2.02
CA THR A 735 -21.69 6.75 2.03
C THR A 735 -21.45 5.26 1.81
N PRO A 736 -21.88 4.40 2.75
CA PRO A 736 -21.79 2.94 2.62
C PRO A 736 -22.38 2.41 1.31
#